data_AF-A0A6N9TJV6-F1
#
_entry.id   AF-A0A6N9TJV6-F1
#
_cell.length_a   1.000
_cell.length_b   1.000
_cell.length_c   1.000
_cell.angle_alpha   90.00
_cell.angle_beta   90.00
_cell.angle_gamma   90.00
#
_symmetry.space_group_name_H-M   'P 1'
#
loop_
_entity.id
_entity.type
_entity.pdbx_description
1 polymer ?
#
loop_
_entity_poly.entity_id
_entity_poly.type
_entity_poly.pdbx_seq_one_letter_code
_entity_poly.pdbx_strand_id
1 'polypeptide(L)'
;MRLNRRLERARWAVVCAALAVAACVPAGGPAPPKGCVDCHKDLGERFKAGVVHAPVKRNECKACHLPHGLMGGVFLREKQPRLCLRCHEAPAPAAAGQGSVHGPVKEGRCTACHDPHNAPNPGLLGAAGSEFCFRCHDKAPFTRARRHKALEQGCGACHEDHASVHPALLKKAPDDLCRSCHPGAGAAFRKAHRGEPVTGACLGCHTPHSSDGPGLIRRVAHRPMLEGKCEACHRVGPGGGLEVAAPPARLCRSCHAGSPPPGVAVHPPFADGACLECHAAHASDFDAMLARPPAATCTGCHDQGQAKKAGSRHAPAAKGACLSCHSGHAGAGAILKKAPEALCFDCHDRARYGPARDAHPPAREGKCLTCHRPHEADRPGLLEAPEKTVCRSCHGETFDEMDRYSLHNPFVAGQCHRCHRPHGGGGPDRLQKPVEGGRLCFDCHQSLARESGGENGHPPFVRGRCDACHRSHATDQGFLLKAAPEALCFGCHAETARAFRKRGRLHDPVARGNCGACHRSHGSGRPGLLVKDQPGLCLKCHGRVAAFWADGSAHSPAEEDCTTCHDPHGSGGPGSLTEPLGRLCAECHDLETPGFAKAHSGIRPGAASCLQCHDPHGGPDDRLLYPVGHAPFESGNCRPCHPGRSK
;
A
#
# COMPACT_ATOMS: atom_id res chain seq x y z
N MET A 1 -92.62 -7.46 37.33
CA MET A 1 -92.33 -8.68 36.55
C MET A 1 -91.00 -8.44 35.82
N ARG A 2 -89.89 -9.05 36.25
CA ARG A 2 -89.57 -10.48 36.08
C ARG A 2 -89.70 -10.92 34.61
N LEU A 3 -88.90 -10.35 33.72
CA LEU A 3 -88.45 -11.08 32.53
C LEU A 3 -87.16 -10.55 31.86
N ASN A 4 -86.61 -9.37 32.23
CA ASN A 4 -85.43 -8.83 31.52
C ASN A 4 -84.07 -8.90 32.26
N ARG A 5 -84.01 -9.48 33.47
CA ARG A 5 -82.73 -9.69 34.21
C ARG A 5 -82.11 -11.09 34.04
N ARG A 6 -82.69 -11.96 33.19
CA ARG A 6 -82.16 -13.31 32.90
C ARG A 6 -81.29 -13.39 31.63
N LEU A 7 -81.26 -12.37 30.78
CA LEU A 7 -80.44 -12.35 29.56
C LEU A 7 -79.00 -11.82 29.77
N GLU A 8 -78.75 -11.00 30.80
CA GLU A 8 -77.40 -10.47 31.05
C GLU A 8 -76.49 -11.42 31.84
N ARG A 9 -77.06 -12.33 32.65
CA ARG A 9 -76.26 -13.31 33.41
C ARG A 9 -75.79 -14.51 32.56
N ALA A 10 -76.38 -14.73 31.38
CA ALA A 10 -75.93 -15.76 30.44
C ALA A 10 -74.72 -15.32 29.58
N ARG A 11 -74.49 -14.00 29.42
CA ARG A 11 -73.37 -13.47 28.62
C ARG A 11 -72.03 -13.46 29.39
N TRP A 12 -72.05 -13.45 30.72
CA TRP A 12 -70.82 -13.48 31.54
C TRP A 12 -70.30 -14.89 31.86
N ALA A 13 -71.11 -15.94 31.76
CA ALA A 13 -70.66 -17.32 31.98
C ALA A 13 -69.92 -17.92 30.77
N VAL A 14 -70.19 -17.44 29.54
CA VAL A 14 -69.50 -17.92 28.32
C VAL A 14 -68.13 -17.24 28.13
N VAL A 15 -67.93 -16.02 28.63
CA VAL A 15 -66.66 -15.29 28.49
C VAL A 15 -65.58 -15.80 29.46
N CYS A 16 -65.95 -16.29 30.66
CA CYS A 16 -64.96 -16.86 31.59
C CYS A 16 -64.53 -18.30 31.25
N ALA A 17 -65.29 -19.05 30.45
CA ALA A 17 -64.87 -20.38 29.98
C ALA A 17 -63.93 -20.34 28.76
N ALA A 18 -63.89 -19.22 28.02
CA ALA A 18 -63.00 -19.05 26.87
C ALA A 18 -61.57 -18.59 27.25
N LEU A 19 -61.33 -18.20 28.50
CA LEU A 19 -60.01 -17.71 28.96
C LEU A 19 -59.17 -18.75 29.72
N ALA A 20 -59.69 -19.97 29.97
CA ALA A 20 -58.95 -21.02 30.68
C ALA A 20 -58.41 -22.16 29.76
N VAL A 21 -58.65 -22.11 28.45
CA VAL A 21 -58.17 -23.14 27.49
C VAL A 21 -57.01 -22.63 26.60
N ALA A 22 -56.62 -21.36 26.72
CA ALA A 22 -55.48 -20.79 25.98
C ALA A 22 -54.14 -20.89 26.73
N ALA A 23 -54.00 -21.82 27.67
CA ALA A 23 -52.79 -21.99 28.49
C ALA A 23 -52.25 -23.43 28.38
N CYS A 24 -52.03 -23.93 27.16
CA CYS A 24 -51.18 -25.09 26.86
C CYS A 24 -50.86 -25.13 25.35
N VAL A 25 -50.23 -24.08 24.81
CA VAL A 25 -49.44 -24.24 23.57
C VAL A 25 -48.07 -24.75 24.02
N PRO A 26 -47.60 -25.94 23.59
CA PRO A 26 -46.24 -26.34 23.88
C PRO A 26 -45.33 -25.29 23.25
N ALA A 27 -44.50 -24.65 24.06
CA ALA A 27 -43.43 -23.79 23.57
C ALA A 27 -42.64 -24.62 22.54
N GLY A 28 -42.75 -24.25 21.27
CA GLY A 28 -41.95 -24.86 20.22
C GLY A 28 -40.50 -24.75 20.65
N GLY A 29 -39.87 -25.89 20.92
CA GLY A 29 -38.45 -25.93 21.24
C GLY A 29 -37.65 -25.19 20.17
N PRO A 30 -36.46 -24.66 20.50
CA PRO A 30 -35.64 -23.93 19.55
C PRO A 30 -35.52 -24.74 18.25
N ALA A 31 -35.88 -24.11 17.12
CA ALA A 31 -35.80 -24.73 15.81
C ALA A 31 -34.42 -25.40 15.63
N PRO A 32 -34.35 -26.60 15.02
CA PRO A 32 -33.08 -27.28 14.83
C PRO A 32 -32.09 -26.33 14.13
N PRO A 33 -30.83 -26.27 14.61
CA PRO A 33 -29.87 -25.31 14.09
C PRO A 33 -29.69 -25.52 12.60
N LYS A 34 -29.98 -24.48 11.80
CA LYS A 34 -29.79 -24.50 10.34
C LYS A 34 -28.37 -24.97 10.01
N GLY A 35 -28.27 -25.94 9.11
CA GLY A 35 -27.02 -26.39 8.53
C GLY A 35 -26.39 -25.31 7.65
N CYS A 36 -25.11 -25.47 7.33
CA CYS A 36 -24.36 -24.47 6.58
C CYS A 36 -25.00 -24.19 5.20
N VAL A 37 -25.42 -25.25 4.48
CA VAL A 37 -26.04 -25.15 3.15
C VAL A 37 -27.49 -24.64 3.17
N ASP A 38 -28.16 -24.64 4.34
CA ASP A 38 -29.50 -24.08 4.48
C ASP A 38 -29.48 -22.54 4.36
N CYS A 39 -28.38 -21.94 4.82
CA CYS A 39 -28.10 -20.51 4.67
C CYS A 39 -27.28 -20.20 3.40
N HIS A 40 -26.46 -21.13 2.91
CA HIS A 40 -25.66 -20.99 1.69
C HIS A 40 -26.18 -21.88 0.54
N LYS A 41 -27.44 -21.69 0.16
CA LYS A 41 -28.14 -22.55 -0.82
C LYS A 41 -27.40 -22.63 -2.17
N ASP A 42 -26.85 -21.52 -2.65
CA ASP A 42 -26.09 -21.47 -3.91
C ASP A 42 -24.83 -22.36 -3.86
N LEU A 43 -24.14 -22.40 -2.72
CA LEU A 43 -23.01 -23.31 -2.52
C LEU A 43 -23.48 -24.77 -2.40
N GLY A 44 -24.61 -24.99 -1.72
CA GLY A 44 -25.25 -26.30 -1.61
C GLY A 44 -25.54 -26.93 -2.97
N GLU A 45 -26.03 -26.17 -3.95
CA GLU A 45 -26.23 -26.67 -5.32
C GLU A 45 -24.91 -26.94 -6.05
N ARG A 46 -23.93 -26.04 -5.92
CA ARG A 46 -22.60 -26.23 -6.53
C ARG A 46 -21.88 -27.47 -6.02
N PHE A 47 -22.06 -27.81 -4.74
CA PHE A 47 -21.43 -28.97 -4.10
C PHE A 47 -22.07 -30.31 -4.44
N LYS A 48 -23.08 -30.35 -5.32
CA LYS A 48 -23.67 -31.59 -5.85
C LYS A 48 -23.06 -32.01 -7.19
N ALA A 49 -22.31 -31.14 -7.85
CA ALA A 49 -21.77 -31.38 -9.19
C ALA A 49 -20.44 -32.14 -9.16
N GLY A 50 -20.23 -33.02 -10.14
CA GLY A 50 -18.97 -33.74 -10.33
C GLY A 50 -18.63 -34.74 -9.22
N VAL A 51 -17.33 -34.87 -8.93
CA VAL A 51 -16.81 -35.69 -7.83
C VAL A 51 -16.91 -34.88 -6.54
N VAL A 52 -17.86 -35.26 -5.68
CA VAL A 52 -18.11 -34.60 -4.40
C VAL A 52 -17.30 -35.27 -3.30
N HIS A 53 -16.58 -34.46 -2.50
CA HIS A 53 -15.80 -34.97 -1.40
C HIS A 53 -16.69 -35.59 -0.32
N ALA A 54 -16.31 -36.75 0.24
CA ALA A 54 -17.16 -37.54 1.11
C ALA A 54 -17.74 -36.79 2.34
N PRO A 55 -16.97 -35.94 3.06
CA PRO A 55 -17.53 -35.14 4.16
C PRO A 55 -18.60 -34.13 3.69
N VAL A 56 -18.47 -33.59 2.49
CA VAL A 56 -19.46 -32.67 1.90
C VAL A 56 -20.72 -33.42 1.51
N LYS A 57 -20.57 -34.60 0.89
CA LYS A 57 -21.69 -35.48 0.54
C LYS A 57 -22.52 -35.90 1.78
N ARG A 58 -21.87 -36.04 2.94
CA ARG A 58 -22.52 -36.35 4.23
C ARG A 58 -22.98 -35.11 5.01
N ASN A 59 -22.85 -33.91 4.46
CA ASN A 59 -23.18 -32.65 5.12
C ASN A 59 -22.39 -32.40 6.43
N GLU A 60 -21.18 -32.96 6.54
CA GLU A 60 -20.28 -32.84 7.70
C GLU A 60 -19.39 -31.59 7.58
N CYS A 61 -19.96 -30.44 7.21
CA CYS A 61 -19.19 -29.20 6.95
C CYS A 61 -18.33 -28.79 8.16
N LYS A 62 -18.83 -29.07 9.37
CA LYS A 62 -18.16 -28.79 10.65
C LYS A 62 -16.91 -29.63 10.86
N ALA A 63 -16.61 -30.66 10.06
CA ALA A 63 -15.37 -31.42 10.19
C ALA A 63 -14.14 -30.56 9.86
N CYS A 64 -14.31 -29.63 8.91
CA CYS A 64 -13.25 -28.75 8.43
C CYS A 64 -13.47 -27.27 8.76
N HIS A 65 -14.73 -26.82 8.81
CA HIS A 65 -15.09 -25.42 9.03
C HIS A 65 -15.55 -25.16 10.47
N LEU A 66 -15.29 -23.95 10.96
CA LEU A 66 -15.88 -23.39 12.17
C LEU A 66 -17.14 -22.59 11.79
N PRO A 67 -18.25 -22.73 12.54
CA PRO A 67 -19.45 -21.92 12.31
C PRO A 67 -19.17 -20.45 12.65
N HIS A 68 -19.66 -19.52 11.83
CA HIS A 68 -19.35 -18.08 11.95
C HIS A 68 -20.50 -17.21 12.51
N GLY A 69 -21.70 -17.76 12.72
CA GLY A 69 -22.81 -16.99 13.30
C GLY A 69 -23.11 -15.69 12.52
N LEU A 70 -23.31 -14.57 13.25
CA LEU A 70 -23.57 -13.24 12.68
C LEU A 70 -22.33 -12.53 12.13
N MET A 71 -21.12 -12.98 12.48
CA MET A 71 -19.88 -12.39 11.99
C MET A 71 -19.55 -13.05 10.64
N GLY A 72 -19.61 -12.29 9.55
CA GLY A 72 -19.35 -12.84 8.21
C GLY A 72 -17.91 -13.35 8.07
N GLY A 73 -17.74 -14.59 7.60
CA GLY A 73 -16.42 -15.16 7.28
C GLY A 73 -16.40 -16.68 7.25
N VAL A 74 -15.49 -17.27 6.46
CA VAL A 74 -15.26 -18.73 6.44
C VAL A 74 -13.99 -19.03 7.20
N PHE A 75 -14.09 -19.83 8.27
CA PHE A 75 -12.97 -20.15 9.14
C PHE A 75 -12.71 -21.65 9.14
N LEU A 76 -11.45 -22.04 8.95
CA LEU A 76 -11.02 -23.43 9.06
C LEU A 76 -10.71 -23.79 10.51
N ARG A 77 -11.02 -25.03 10.91
CA ARG A 77 -10.68 -25.55 12.25
C ARG A 77 -9.18 -25.59 12.50
N GLU A 78 -8.41 -25.86 11.46
CA GLU A 78 -6.96 -25.91 11.48
C GLU A 78 -6.41 -25.37 10.17
N LYS A 79 -5.12 -25.01 10.16
CA LYS A 79 -4.41 -24.64 8.95
C LYS A 79 -3.99 -25.90 8.18
N GLN A 80 -3.89 -25.79 6.86
CA GLN A 80 -3.26 -26.82 6.05
C GLN A 80 -1.75 -26.91 6.38
N PRO A 81 -1.14 -28.10 6.32
CA PRO A 81 -1.72 -29.36 5.85
C PRO A 81 -2.46 -30.15 6.96
N ARG A 82 -2.30 -29.76 8.23
CA ARG A 82 -2.83 -30.51 9.39
C ARG A 82 -4.33 -30.79 9.28
N LEU A 83 -5.11 -29.81 8.84
CA LEU A 83 -6.55 -29.99 8.61
C LEU A 83 -6.89 -31.22 7.77
N CYS A 84 -6.15 -31.44 6.67
CA CYS A 84 -6.36 -32.53 5.73
C CYS A 84 -5.80 -33.84 6.28
N LEU A 85 -4.64 -33.78 6.95
CA LEU A 85 -3.92 -34.94 7.48
C LEU A 85 -4.59 -35.60 8.70
N ARG A 86 -5.65 -34.99 9.23
CA ARG A 86 -6.52 -35.62 10.24
C ARG A 86 -7.24 -36.86 9.70
N CYS A 87 -7.46 -36.91 8.38
CA CYS A 87 -8.15 -38.02 7.72
C CYS A 87 -7.37 -38.61 6.54
N HIS A 88 -6.44 -37.85 5.93
CA HIS A 88 -5.64 -38.32 4.80
C HIS A 88 -4.19 -38.56 5.21
N GLU A 89 -3.62 -39.66 4.74
CA GLU A 89 -2.20 -39.94 4.99
C GLU A 89 -1.32 -39.17 4.00
N ALA A 90 -0.23 -38.61 4.51
CA ALA A 90 0.80 -38.06 3.64
C ALA A 90 1.54 -39.22 2.94
N PRO A 91 1.96 -39.05 1.68
CA PRO A 91 2.78 -40.05 1.00
C PRO A 91 4.03 -40.38 1.81
N ALA A 92 4.41 -41.66 1.91
CA ALA A 92 5.50 -42.12 2.79
C ALA A 92 6.83 -41.34 2.63
N PRO A 93 7.31 -41.02 1.40
CA PRO A 93 8.53 -40.20 1.25
C PRO A 93 8.36 -38.77 1.80
N ALA A 94 7.18 -38.16 1.61
CA ALA A 94 6.86 -36.85 2.16
C ALA A 94 6.75 -36.87 3.69
N ALA A 95 6.17 -37.93 4.27
CA ALA A 95 6.05 -38.11 5.71
C ALA A 95 7.40 -38.38 6.38
N ALA A 96 8.32 -39.09 5.72
CA ALA A 96 9.66 -39.38 6.20
C ALA A 96 10.66 -38.23 5.97
N GLY A 97 10.29 -37.18 5.23
CA GLY A 97 11.20 -36.11 4.84
C GLY A 97 12.33 -36.56 3.91
N GLN A 98 12.12 -37.66 3.19
CA GLN A 98 13.11 -38.33 2.34
C GLN A 98 12.74 -38.20 0.85
N GLY A 99 13.75 -38.11 0.00
CA GLY A 99 13.56 -38.03 -1.46
C GLY A 99 13.09 -36.66 -1.97
N SER A 100 12.49 -36.67 -3.15
CA SER A 100 11.92 -35.50 -3.81
C SER A 100 10.44 -35.36 -3.42
N VAL A 101 10.05 -34.19 -2.91
CA VAL A 101 8.66 -33.86 -2.58
C VAL A 101 8.22 -32.68 -3.43
N HIS A 102 7.03 -32.78 -4.02
CA HIS A 102 6.48 -31.73 -4.86
C HIS A 102 6.21 -30.45 -4.04
N GLY A 103 6.59 -29.28 -4.56
CA GLY A 103 6.60 -28.01 -3.83
C GLY A 103 5.31 -27.70 -3.05
N PRO A 104 4.11 -27.74 -3.66
CA PRO A 104 2.85 -27.50 -2.96
C PRO A 104 2.59 -28.45 -1.78
N VAL A 105 3.01 -29.72 -1.91
CA VAL A 105 2.90 -30.72 -0.84
C VAL A 105 3.89 -30.41 0.28
N LYS A 106 5.14 -30.09 -0.06
CA LYS A 106 6.19 -29.70 0.89
C LYS A 106 5.81 -28.46 1.71
N GLU A 107 5.12 -27.52 1.08
CA GLU A 107 4.60 -26.30 1.71
C GLU A 107 3.27 -26.52 2.45
N GLY A 108 2.69 -27.72 2.36
CA GLY A 108 1.42 -28.07 2.99
C GLY A 108 0.20 -27.35 2.40
N ARG A 109 0.26 -26.94 1.12
CA ARG A 109 -0.83 -26.23 0.41
C ARG A 109 -1.67 -27.20 -0.43
N CYS A 110 -2.37 -28.12 0.22
CA CYS A 110 -3.20 -29.15 -0.43
C CYS A 110 -4.24 -28.55 -1.39
N THR A 111 -4.86 -27.42 -1.02
CA THR A 111 -5.87 -26.75 -1.85
C THR A 111 -5.30 -25.95 -3.02
N ALA A 112 -3.98 -25.95 -3.22
CA ALA A 112 -3.39 -25.44 -4.47
C ALA A 112 -3.72 -26.36 -5.65
N CYS A 113 -3.99 -27.64 -5.38
CA CYS A 113 -4.21 -28.67 -6.38
C CYS A 113 -5.58 -29.33 -6.24
N HIS A 114 -6.04 -29.57 -5.01
CA HIS A 114 -7.32 -30.22 -4.74
C HIS A 114 -8.42 -29.20 -4.42
N ASP A 115 -9.60 -29.40 -4.99
CA ASP A 115 -10.83 -28.67 -4.66
C ASP A 115 -11.61 -29.45 -3.59
N PRO A 116 -11.45 -29.13 -2.30
CA PRO A 116 -11.82 -30.01 -1.17
C PRO A 116 -13.32 -30.19 -0.97
N HIS A 117 -14.16 -29.47 -1.73
CA HIS A 117 -15.60 -29.61 -1.69
C HIS A 117 -16.11 -30.52 -2.79
N ASN A 118 -15.81 -30.17 -4.03
CA ASN A 118 -16.10 -30.96 -5.21
C ASN A 118 -15.24 -30.51 -6.41
N ALA A 119 -15.05 -31.40 -7.38
CA ALA A 119 -14.34 -31.08 -8.62
C ALA A 119 -14.87 -31.89 -9.80
N PRO A 120 -14.63 -31.47 -11.06
CA PRO A 120 -15.08 -32.21 -12.23
C PRO A 120 -14.33 -33.56 -12.44
N ASN A 121 -13.15 -33.76 -11.86
CA ASN A 121 -12.32 -34.94 -12.11
C ASN A 121 -12.01 -35.74 -10.84
N PRO A 122 -11.68 -37.06 -10.96
CA PRO A 122 -11.22 -37.89 -9.84
C PRO A 122 -10.07 -37.26 -9.08
N GLY A 123 -9.98 -37.53 -7.77
CA GLY A 123 -8.97 -36.91 -6.90
C GLY A 123 -9.24 -35.43 -6.59
N LEU A 124 -10.47 -34.94 -6.85
CA LEU A 124 -10.88 -33.55 -6.62
C LEU A 124 -10.03 -32.54 -7.41
N LEU A 125 -9.77 -32.83 -8.69
CA LEU A 125 -8.93 -31.99 -9.54
C LEU A 125 -9.78 -31.13 -10.49
N GLY A 126 -9.41 -29.85 -10.62
CA GLY A 126 -10.07 -28.91 -11.52
C GLY A 126 -9.83 -29.14 -13.02
N ALA A 127 -8.90 -30.01 -13.41
CA ALA A 127 -8.62 -30.39 -14.80
C ALA A 127 -8.17 -31.85 -14.89
N ALA A 128 -8.31 -32.46 -16.08
CA ALA A 128 -7.96 -33.86 -16.33
C ALA A 128 -6.55 -34.01 -16.92
N GLY A 129 -5.90 -35.14 -16.60
CA GLY A 129 -4.64 -35.56 -17.22
C GLY A 129 -3.53 -34.51 -17.13
N SER A 130 -2.66 -34.45 -18.15
CA SER A 130 -1.50 -33.55 -18.17
C SER A 130 -1.87 -32.06 -18.20
N GLU A 131 -3.06 -31.69 -18.68
CA GLU A 131 -3.50 -30.29 -18.68
C GLU A 131 -3.62 -29.71 -17.27
N PHE A 132 -3.88 -30.56 -16.26
CA PHE A 132 -3.83 -30.14 -14.87
C PHE A 132 -2.44 -29.64 -14.45
N CYS A 133 -1.39 -30.38 -14.84
CA CYS A 133 0.00 -30.03 -14.53
C CYS A 133 0.40 -28.69 -15.17
N PHE A 134 -0.06 -28.42 -16.40
CA PHE A 134 0.27 -27.20 -17.14
C PHE A 134 -0.41 -25.93 -16.62
N ARG A 135 -1.30 -26.04 -15.63
CA ARG A 135 -1.79 -24.86 -14.90
C ARG A 135 -0.69 -24.16 -14.10
N CYS A 136 0.39 -24.88 -13.79
CA CYS A 136 1.55 -24.34 -13.07
C CYS A 136 2.87 -24.58 -13.80
N HIS A 137 3.01 -25.66 -14.55
CA HIS A 137 4.22 -25.95 -15.33
C HIS A 137 4.11 -25.38 -16.74
N ASP A 138 5.22 -24.84 -17.26
CA ASP A 138 5.28 -24.40 -18.65
C ASP A 138 5.07 -25.59 -19.60
N LYS A 139 4.14 -25.44 -20.54
CA LYS A 139 3.79 -26.44 -21.55
C LYS A 139 4.82 -26.50 -22.68
N ALA A 140 5.52 -25.41 -22.96
CA ALA A 140 6.41 -25.30 -24.12
C ALA A 140 7.52 -26.38 -24.19
N PRO A 141 8.19 -26.77 -23.08
CA PRO A 141 9.20 -27.84 -23.09
C PRO A 141 8.67 -29.25 -23.40
N PHE A 142 7.35 -29.44 -23.47
CA PHE A 142 6.70 -30.73 -23.72
C PHE A 142 6.10 -30.83 -25.13
N THR A 143 6.08 -29.72 -25.87
CA THR A 143 5.43 -29.61 -27.18
C THR A 143 6.40 -29.23 -28.30
N ARG A 144 7.71 -29.48 -28.13
CA ARG A 144 8.71 -29.25 -29.19
C ARG A 144 8.52 -30.22 -30.37
N ALA A 145 9.26 -29.98 -31.45
CA ALA A 145 9.08 -30.66 -32.74
C ALA A 145 9.09 -32.20 -32.63
N ARG A 146 9.93 -32.76 -31.76
CA ARG A 146 9.98 -34.19 -31.47
C ARG A 146 9.54 -34.43 -30.05
N ARG A 147 8.35 -35.01 -29.87
CA ARG A 147 7.82 -35.40 -28.56
C ARG A 147 8.10 -36.86 -28.28
N HIS A 148 8.46 -37.16 -27.03
CA HIS A 148 8.61 -38.52 -26.56
C HIS A 148 7.23 -39.18 -26.48
N LYS A 149 7.09 -40.37 -27.08
CA LYS A 149 5.79 -41.07 -27.20
C LYS A 149 5.14 -41.38 -25.84
N ALA A 150 5.94 -41.58 -24.78
CA ALA A 150 5.38 -41.84 -23.45
C ALA A 150 4.56 -40.66 -22.90
N LEU A 151 4.71 -39.44 -23.43
CA LEU A 151 3.85 -38.31 -23.05
C LEU A 151 2.36 -38.54 -23.38
N GLU A 152 2.05 -39.42 -24.35
CA GLU A 152 0.67 -39.82 -24.67
C GLU A 152 0.00 -40.60 -23.52
N GLN A 153 0.80 -41.20 -22.64
CA GLN A 153 0.33 -41.92 -21.44
C GLN A 153 0.17 -40.99 -20.22
N GLY A 154 0.48 -39.70 -20.37
CA GLY A 154 0.46 -38.71 -19.30
C GLY A 154 1.74 -38.67 -18.46
N CYS A 155 1.89 -37.59 -17.67
CA CYS A 155 3.08 -37.36 -16.84
C CYS A 155 3.31 -38.48 -15.79
N GLY A 156 2.22 -39.06 -15.30
CA GLY A 156 2.23 -40.17 -14.35
C GLY A 156 2.81 -41.47 -14.88
N ALA A 157 3.13 -41.57 -16.18
CA ALA A 157 3.90 -42.71 -16.70
C ALA A 157 5.32 -42.76 -16.10
N CYS A 158 5.90 -41.60 -15.81
CA CYS A 158 7.27 -41.46 -15.33
C CYS A 158 7.38 -40.82 -13.93
N HIS A 159 6.41 -39.97 -13.55
CA HIS A 159 6.42 -39.21 -12.32
C HIS A 159 5.42 -39.70 -11.28
N GLU A 160 5.72 -39.44 -10.01
CA GLU A 160 4.81 -39.51 -8.86
C GLU A 160 4.31 -38.10 -8.53
N ASP A 161 3.00 -37.92 -8.34
CA ASP A 161 2.39 -36.58 -8.30
C ASP A 161 2.70 -35.80 -7.01
N HIS A 162 3.02 -36.50 -5.93
CA HIS A 162 3.26 -35.90 -4.61
C HIS A 162 4.70 -36.01 -4.13
N ALA A 163 5.27 -37.23 -4.13
CA ALA A 163 6.61 -37.48 -3.64
C ALA A 163 7.18 -38.79 -4.18
N SER A 164 8.50 -38.83 -4.34
CA SER A 164 9.25 -40.04 -4.68
C SER A 164 10.57 -40.07 -3.92
N VAL A 165 11.11 -41.26 -3.67
CA VAL A 165 12.49 -41.43 -3.18
C VAL A 165 13.54 -41.03 -4.21
N HIS A 166 13.16 -40.92 -5.49
CA HIS A 166 14.05 -40.53 -6.59
C HIS A 166 13.94 -39.03 -6.90
N PRO A 167 15.00 -38.42 -7.49
CA PRO A 167 14.98 -37.00 -7.86
C PRO A 167 13.87 -36.69 -8.87
N ALA A 168 13.43 -35.43 -8.89
CA ALA A 168 12.41 -34.92 -9.81
C ALA A 168 11.11 -35.75 -9.83
N LEU A 169 10.76 -36.35 -8.68
CA LEU A 169 9.55 -37.16 -8.50
C LEU A 169 9.47 -38.39 -9.42
N LEU A 170 10.60 -38.95 -9.87
CA LEU A 170 10.58 -40.09 -10.80
C LEU A 170 10.14 -41.40 -10.10
N LYS A 171 9.46 -42.29 -10.83
CA LYS A 171 9.06 -43.61 -10.31
C LYS A 171 10.21 -44.58 -10.04
N LYS A 172 11.34 -44.38 -10.72
CA LYS A 172 12.58 -45.17 -10.61
C LYS A 172 13.79 -44.24 -10.75
N ALA A 173 14.99 -44.75 -10.49
CA ALA A 173 16.22 -44.03 -10.84
C ALA A 173 16.22 -43.68 -12.35
N PRO A 174 16.79 -42.53 -12.78
CA PRO A 174 16.63 -42.01 -14.14
C PRO A 174 16.97 -43.03 -15.24
N ASP A 175 18.14 -43.66 -15.17
CA ASP A 175 18.58 -44.60 -16.20
C ASP A 175 17.77 -45.91 -16.17
N ASP A 176 17.38 -46.39 -14.98
CA ASP A 176 16.53 -47.58 -14.84
C ASP A 176 15.11 -47.34 -15.40
N LEU A 177 14.59 -46.13 -15.22
CA LEU A 177 13.28 -45.75 -15.76
C LEU A 177 13.31 -45.77 -17.29
N CYS A 178 14.33 -45.15 -17.90
CA CYS A 178 14.52 -45.20 -19.35
C CYS A 178 14.65 -46.65 -19.84
N ARG A 179 15.48 -47.47 -19.16
CA ARG A 179 15.72 -48.86 -19.52
C ARG A 179 14.49 -49.77 -19.38
N SER A 180 13.50 -49.41 -18.56
CA SER A 180 12.27 -50.21 -18.48
C SER A 180 11.44 -50.21 -19.78
N CYS A 181 11.65 -49.23 -20.66
CA CYS A 181 11.03 -49.18 -21.99
C CYS A 181 12.06 -49.24 -23.13
N HIS A 182 13.31 -48.85 -22.89
CA HIS A 182 14.39 -48.82 -23.87
C HIS A 182 15.50 -49.82 -23.48
N PRO A 183 15.39 -51.11 -23.83
CA PRO A 183 16.43 -52.09 -23.52
C PRO A 183 17.71 -51.77 -24.30
N GLY A 184 18.73 -51.24 -23.60
CA GLY A 184 20.00 -50.73 -24.16
C GLY A 184 20.94 -51.76 -24.80
N ALA A 185 20.48 -53.00 -25.00
CA ALA A 185 21.27 -54.09 -25.56
C ALA A 185 20.83 -54.52 -26.97
N GLY A 186 19.81 -53.88 -27.55
CA GLY A 186 19.31 -54.21 -28.89
C GLY A 186 20.24 -53.71 -30.02
N ALA A 187 20.27 -54.44 -31.15
CA ALA A 187 21.04 -54.03 -32.34
C ALA A 187 20.61 -52.64 -32.87
N ALA A 188 19.31 -52.32 -32.80
CA ALA A 188 18.79 -51.00 -33.15
C ALA A 188 19.30 -49.90 -32.22
N PHE A 189 19.43 -50.17 -30.91
CA PHE A 189 19.97 -49.24 -29.93
C PHE A 189 21.46 -48.96 -30.19
N ARG A 190 22.25 -50.02 -30.41
CA ARG A 190 23.67 -49.88 -30.78
C ARG A 190 23.82 -49.10 -32.07
N LYS A 191 23.03 -49.40 -33.10
CA LYS A 191 23.06 -48.66 -34.38
C LYS A 191 22.71 -47.18 -34.19
N ALA A 192 21.70 -46.86 -33.38
CA ALA A 192 21.31 -45.49 -33.09
C ALA A 192 22.41 -44.70 -32.34
N HIS A 193 23.23 -45.38 -31.54
CA HIS A 193 24.39 -44.83 -30.84
C HIS A 193 25.71 -45.13 -31.57
N ARG A 194 25.65 -45.42 -32.88
CA ARG A 194 26.82 -45.62 -33.76
C ARG A 194 27.80 -46.71 -33.31
N GLY A 195 27.31 -47.71 -32.59
CA GLY A 195 28.10 -48.83 -32.08
C GLY A 195 28.69 -48.60 -30.69
N GLU A 196 28.55 -47.40 -30.13
CA GLU A 196 29.13 -47.04 -28.83
C GLU A 196 28.36 -47.71 -27.66
N PRO A 197 29.07 -48.26 -26.67
CA PRO A 197 28.47 -48.94 -25.52
C PRO A 197 27.97 -47.93 -24.49
N VAL A 198 26.83 -47.30 -24.77
CA VAL A 198 26.18 -46.37 -23.83
C VAL A 198 25.44 -47.16 -22.74
N THR A 199 25.95 -47.09 -21.51
CA THR A 199 25.43 -47.84 -20.35
C THR A 199 24.58 -47.01 -19.37
N GLY A 200 24.59 -45.68 -19.49
CA GLY A 200 23.83 -44.77 -18.62
C GLY A 200 24.02 -43.30 -18.98
N ALA A 201 23.65 -42.40 -18.05
CA ALA A 201 23.69 -40.95 -18.22
C ALA A 201 22.87 -40.44 -19.42
N CYS A 202 21.73 -41.08 -19.69
CA CYS A 202 20.86 -40.79 -20.83
C CYS A 202 20.48 -39.30 -20.92
N LEU A 203 20.23 -38.69 -19.76
CA LEU A 203 19.83 -37.28 -19.64
C LEU A 203 20.98 -36.29 -19.91
N GLY A 204 22.23 -36.74 -20.03
CA GLY A 204 23.36 -35.90 -20.43
C GLY A 204 23.25 -35.43 -21.87
N CYS A 205 22.72 -36.30 -22.75
CA CYS A 205 22.55 -36.00 -24.18
C CYS A 205 21.09 -35.80 -24.57
N HIS A 206 20.15 -36.47 -23.91
CA HIS A 206 18.73 -36.45 -24.27
C HIS A 206 17.88 -35.60 -23.32
N THR A 207 16.80 -35.06 -23.87
CA THR A 207 15.67 -34.53 -23.11
C THR A 207 14.55 -35.59 -23.05
N PRO A 208 14.02 -35.89 -21.85
CA PRO A 208 13.09 -37.02 -21.68
C PRO A 208 11.67 -36.73 -22.20
N HIS A 209 11.34 -35.46 -22.47
CA HIS A 209 9.98 -35.04 -22.83
C HIS A 209 9.86 -34.68 -24.31
N SER A 210 10.55 -33.63 -24.74
CA SER A 210 10.54 -33.23 -26.15
C SER A 210 11.80 -32.45 -26.50
N SER A 211 12.22 -32.53 -27.77
CA SER A 211 13.35 -31.80 -28.31
C SER A 211 13.09 -31.27 -29.72
N ASP A 212 13.90 -30.31 -30.12
CA ASP A 212 14.05 -29.92 -31.52
C ASP A 212 15.15 -30.74 -32.23
N GLY A 213 16.04 -31.37 -31.44
CA GLY A 213 17.12 -32.22 -31.95
C GLY A 213 16.64 -33.63 -32.38
N PRO A 214 17.38 -34.27 -33.30
CA PRO A 214 17.09 -35.65 -33.71
C PRO A 214 17.20 -36.62 -32.54
N GLY A 215 16.33 -37.63 -32.49
CA GLY A 215 16.38 -38.66 -31.45
C GLY A 215 16.23 -38.13 -30.02
N LEU A 216 15.56 -36.99 -29.82
CA LEU A 216 15.45 -36.29 -28.53
C LEU A 216 16.77 -35.81 -27.94
N ILE A 217 17.84 -35.69 -28.73
CA ILE A 217 19.08 -35.02 -28.31
C ILE A 217 18.73 -33.57 -27.92
N ARG A 218 19.33 -33.05 -26.85
CA ARG A 218 19.14 -31.67 -26.36
C ARG A 218 19.35 -30.62 -27.47
N ARG A 219 18.72 -29.45 -27.31
CA ARG A 219 18.59 -28.43 -28.38
C ARG A 219 19.92 -28.04 -29.01
N VAL A 220 20.95 -27.86 -28.19
CA VAL A 220 22.28 -27.45 -28.63
C VAL A 220 23.21 -28.66 -28.46
N ALA A 221 23.81 -29.11 -29.55
CA ALA A 221 24.74 -30.23 -29.52
C ALA A 221 26.00 -29.90 -30.31
N HIS A 222 27.14 -30.38 -29.83
CA HIS A 222 28.40 -30.21 -30.52
C HIS A 222 28.37 -30.91 -31.88
N ARG A 223 28.78 -30.19 -32.93
CA ARG A 223 28.76 -30.71 -34.30
C ARG A 223 29.57 -32.01 -34.48
N PRO A 224 30.79 -32.16 -33.89
CA PRO A 224 31.52 -33.43 -33.93
C PRO A 224 30.74 -34.62 -33.39
N MET A 225 29.95 -34.42 -32.32
CA MET A 225 29.10 -35.48 -31.76
C MET A 225 27.97 -35.86 -32.71
N LEU A 226 27.27 -34.88 -33.29
CA LEU A 226 26.20 -35.14 -34.25
C LEU A 226 26.70 -35.84 -35.52
N GLU A 227 27.91 -35.50 -35.96
CA GLU A 227 28.57 -36.12 -37.11
C GLU A 227 29.14 -37.51 -36.79
N GLY A 228 29.34 -37.85 -35.51
CA GLY A 228 29.92 -39.11 -35.05
C GLY A 228 31.44 -39.16 -35.11
N LYS A 229 32.10 -38.00 -35.09
CA LYS A 229 33.57 -37.84 -35.09
C LYS A 229 34.10 -37.91 -33.65
N CYS A 230 33.88 -39.05 -32.99
CA CYS A 230 34.25 -39.25 -31.59
C CYS A 230 35.76 -39.11 -31.38
N GLU A 231 36.54 -39.59 -32.35
CA GLU A 231 38.00 -39.58 -32.40
C GLU A 231 38.63 -38.17 -32.38
N ALA A 232 37.84 -37.12 -32.63
CA ALA A 232 38.32 -35.74 -32.52
C ALA A 232 38.63 -35.34 -31.06
N CYS A 233 37.95 -35.98 -30.09
CA CYS A 233 38.08 -35.67 -28.66
C CYS A 233 38.41 -36.91 -27.82
N HIS A 234 38.03 -38.10 -28.30
CA HIS A 234 38.21 -39.36 -27.62
C HIS A 234 39.22 -40.26 -28.33
N ARG A 235 39.73 -41.24 -27.60
CA ARG A 235 40.54 -42.34 -28.13
C ARG A 235 40.00 -43.66 -27.58
N VAL A 236 40.18 -44.75 -28.30
CA VAL A 236 39.83 -46.08 -27.81
C VAL A 236 40.91 -46.52 -26.82
N GLY A 237 40.53 -46.74 -25.57
CA GLY A 237 41.41 -47.24 -24.52
C GLY A 237 41.68 -48.74 -24.65
N PRO A 238 42.63 -49.29 -23.86
CA PRO A 238 43.01 -50.70 -23.91
C PRO A 238 41.86 -51.70 -23.67
N GLY A 239 40.81 -51.27 -22.97
CA GLY A 239 39.59 -52.05 -22.71
C GLY A 239 38.48 -51.86 -23.76
N GLY A 240 38.75 -51.20 -24.88
CA GLY A 240 37.78 -50.98 -25.97
C GLY A 240 36.76 -49.87 -25.71
N GLY A 241 36.85 -49.13 -24.59
CA GLY A 241 36.00 -47.98 -24.27
C GLY A 241 36.60 -46.65 -24.74
N LEU A 242 35.75 -45.62 -24.93
CA LEU A 242 36.20 -44.27 -25.25
C LEU A 242 36.76 -43.56 -24.01
N GLU A 243 38.01 -43.13 -24.10
CA GLU A 243 38.69 -42.26 -23.13
C GLU A 243 38.86 -40.86 -23.71
N VAL A 244 38.91 -39.82 -22.89
CA VAL A 244 39.23 -38.46 -23.36
C VAL A 244 40.70 -38.40 -23.77
N ALA A 245 40.98 -37.95 -25.00
CA ALA A 245 42.31 -38.06 -25.61
C ALA A 245 43.36 -37.09 -25.04
N ALA A 246 42.93 -35.96 -24.47
CA ALA A 246 43.78 -34.95 -23.84
C ALA A 246 42.96 -34.11 -22.85
N PRO A 247 43.59 -33.28 -21.98
CA PRO A 247 42.86 -32.40 -21.07
C PRO A 247 41.83 -31.54 -21.81
N PRO A 248 40.60 -31.36 -21.28
CA PRO A 248 39.51 -30.66 -21.97
C PRO A 248 39.91 -29.29 -22.51
N ALA A 249 40.67 -28.49 -21.75
CA ALA A 249 41.15 -27.18 -22.19
C ALA A 249 41.91 -27.23 -23.52
N ARG A 250 42.77 -28.24 -23.72
CA ARG A 250 43.55 -28.41 -24.96
C ARG A 250 42.65 -28.80 -26.13
N LEU A 251 41.73 -29.74 -25.91
CA LEU A 251 40.79 -30.21 -26.94
C LEU A 251 39.80 -29.13 -27.35
N CYS A 252 39.25 -28.38 -26.38
CA CYS A 252 38.34 -27.29 -26.68
C CYS A 252 39.06 -26.17 -27.45
N ARG A 253 40.26 -25.77 -27.02
CA ARG A 253 41.01 -24.67 -27.65
C ARG A 253 41.56 -25.01 -29.04
N SER A 254 41.74 -26.29 -29.41
CA SER A 254 42.16 -26.65 -30.77
C SER A 254 41.15 -26.23 -31.83
N CYS A 255 39.86 -26.13 -31.46
CA CYS A 255 38.79 -25.64 -32.33
C CYS A 255 38.33 -24.21 -31.96
N HIS A 256 38.53 -23.78 -30.71
CA HIS A 256 38.13 -22.47 -30.18
C HIS A 256 39.33 -21.52 -29.91
N ALA A 257 40.31 -21.48 -30.82
CA ALA A 257 41.60 -20.81 -30.63
C ALA A 257 41.54 -19.27 -30.47
N GLY A 258 40.39 -18.62 -30.72
CA GLY A 258 40.22 -17.16 -30.68
C GLY A 258 39.57 -16.59 -29.42
N SER A 259 39.46 -17.37 -28.35
CA SER A 259 38.84 -16.93 -27.08
C SER A 259 39.79 -17.16 -25.90
N PRO A 260 40.02 -16.16 -25.03
CA PRO A 260 39.64 -14.75 -25.13
C PRO A 260 40.58 -13.95 -26.05
N PRO A 261 40.18 -12.73 -26.48
CA PRO A 261 41.08 -11.82 -27.17
C PRO A 261 42.37 -11.53 -26.36
N PRO A 262 43.50 -11.23 -27.02
CA PRO A 262 44.71 -10.79 -26.32
C PRO A 262 44.49 -9.48 -25.54
N GLY A 263 45.12 -9.32 -24.38
CA GLY A 263 45.20 -8.04 -23.66
C GLY A 263 43.99 -7.67 -22.78
N VAL A 264 43.05 -8.59 -22.55
CA VAL A 264 41.91 -8.39 -21.62
C VAL A 264 42.05 -9.25 -20.37
N ALA A 265 41.51 -8.77 -19.25
CA ALA A 265 41.45 -9.55 -18.02
C ALA A 265 40.60 -10.81 -18.24
N VAL A 266 41.18 -11.97 -17.95
CA VAL A 266 40.58 -13.28 -18.17
C VAL A 266 39.96 -13.80 -16.88
N HIS A 267 38.77 -14.39 -16.98
CA HIS A 267 38.08 -15.02 -15.87
C HIS A 267 38.88 -16.27 -15.41
N PRO A 268 39.19 -16.42 -14.10
CA PRO A 268 40.11 -17.48 -13.65
C PRO A 268 39.75 -18.91 -14.09
N PRO A 269 38.49 -19.39 -14.01
CA PRO A 269 38.11 -20.73 -14.50
C PRO A 269 38.43 -20.93 -16.00
N PHE A 270 38.37 -19.86 -16.79
CA PHE A 270 38.78 -19.93 -18.19
C PHE A 270 40.30 -20.08 -18.32
N ALA A 271 41.06 -19.26 -17.58
CA ALA A 271 42.53 -19.30 -17.59
C ALA A 271 43.05 -20.69 -17.16
N ASP A 272 42.46 -21.25 -16.11
CA ASP A 272 42.78 -22.55 -15.53
C ASP A 272 42.35 -23.73 -16.42
N GLY A 273 41.58 -23.48 -17.47
CA GLY A 273 41.14 -24.51 -18.41
C GLY A 273 39.98 -25.37 -17.88
N ALA A 274 39.24 -24.88 -16.89
CA ALA A 274 38.11 -25.55 -16.27
C ALA A 274 36.82 -25.45 -17.12
N CYS A 275 36.92 -25.69 -18.43
CA CYS A 275 35.84 -25.45 -19.40
C CYS A 275 34.55 -26.23 -19.06
N LEU A 276 34.69 -27.44 -18.52
CA LEU A 276 33.58 -28.35 -18.23
C LEU A 276 32.82 -28.02 -16.94
N GLU A 277 33.30 -27.06 -16.14
CA GLU A 277 32.55 -26.58 -14.97
C GLU A 277 31.33 -25.74 -15.39
N CYS A 278 31.45 -25.04 -16.52
CA CYS A 278 30.40 -24.20 -17.07
C CYS A 278 29.78 -24.77 -18.35
N HIS A 279 30.52 -25.54 -19.16
CA HIS A 279 30.06 -26.06 -20.43
C HIS A 279 29.82 -27.57 -20.43
N ALA A 280 28.83 -28.02 -21.20
CA ALA A 280 28.64 -29.42 -21.56
C ALA A 280 29.44 -29.75 -22.83
N ALA A 281 30.22 -30.82 -22.80
CA ALA A 281 31.07 -31.22 -23.93
C ALA A 281 30.30 -31.74 -25.15
N HIS A 282 29.07 -32.25 -24.95
CA HIS A 282 28.34 -33.04 -25.93
C HIS A 282 27.02 -32.38 -26.35
N ALA A 283 26.12 -32.13 -25.39
CA ALA A 283 24.84 -31.49 -25.65
C ALA A 283 24.35 -30.70 -24.43
N SER A 284 23.53 -29.69 -24.69
CA SER A 284 22.94 -28.79 -23.70
C SER A 284 21.57 -28.27 -24.16
N ASP A 285 20.72 -27.92 -23.19
CA ASP A 285 19.50 -27.16 -23.43
C ASP A 285 19.72 -25.64 -23.50
N PHE A 286 20.96 -25.19 -23.26
CA PHE A 286 21.33 -23.79 -23.11
C PHE A 286 22.34 -23.38 -24.19
N ASP A 287 22.21 -22.12 -24.64
CA ASP A 287 23.09 -21.56 -25.67
C ASP A 287 24.54 -21.52 -25.20
N ALA A 288 25.47 -21.44 -26.14
CA ALA A 288 26.92 -21.54 -25.89
C ALA A 288 27.31 -22.82 -25.12
N MET A 289 26.52 -23.88 -25.21
CA MET A 289 26.81 -25.18 -24.59
C MET A 289 26.93 -25.12 -23.07
N LEU A 290 26.24 -24.21 -22.38
CA LEU A 290 26.33 -24.16 -20.91
C LEU A 290 25.77 -25.46 -20.28
N ALA A 291 26.43 -26.04 -19.29
CA ALA A 291 25.97 -27.26 -18.64
C ALA A 291 24.70 -27.05 -17.79
N ARG A 292 24.39 -25.79 -17.47
CA ARG A 292 23.31 -25.36 -16.58
C ARG A 292 22.66 -24.09 -17.13
N PRO A 293 21.46 -23.71 -16.67
CA PRO A 293 20.86 -22.43 -17.03
C PRO A 293 21.84 -21.27 -16.82
N PRO A 294 21.89 -20.27 -17.71
CA PRO A 294 22.88 -19.18 -17.64
C PRO A 294 23.03 -18.54 -16.25
N ALA A 295 21.91 -18.25 -15.57
CA ALA A 295 21.92 -17.73 -14.20
C ALA A 295 22.65 -18.67 -13.22
N ALA A 296 22.26 -19.96 -13.21
CA ALA A 296 22.80 -20.95 -12.28
C ALA A 296 24.28 -21.27 -12.55
N THR A 297 24.73 -21.14 -13.80
CA THR A 297 26.14 -21.28 -14.15
C THR A 297 26.98 -20.20 -13.47
N CYS A 298 26.55 -18.93 -13.54
CA CYS A 298 27.29 -17.83 -12.93
C CYS A 298 27.13 -17.81 -11.40
N THR A 299 25.92 -17.96 -10.88
CA THR A 299 25.65 -17.84 -9.44
C THR A 299 26.02 -19.07 -8.63
N GLY A 300 26.46 -20.15 -9.29
CA GLY A 300 27.06 -21.29 -8.59
C GLY A 300 28.37 -20.92 -7.88
N CYS A 301 29.05 -19.86 -8.34
CA CYS A 301 30.27 -19.34 -7.73
C CYS A 301 30.15 -17.86 -7.32
N HIS A 302 29.37 -17.06 -8.05
CA HIS A 302 29.22 -15.62 -7.78
C HIS A 302 27.97 -15.32 -6.95
N ASP A 303 28.15 -14.80 -5.75
CA ASP A 303 27.04 -14.24 -4.97
C ASP A 303 26.70 -12.84 -5.50
N GLN A 304 25.73 -12.79 -6.43
CA GLN A 304 25.27 -11.55 -7.04
C GLN A 304 23.94 -11.04 -6.46
N GLY A 305 23.65 -11.47 -5.23
CA GLY A 305 22.39 -11.17 -4.59
C GLY A 305 21.28 -12.06 -5.16
N GLN A 306 21.03 -13.16 -4.47
CA GLN A 306 19.75 -13.86 -4.56
C GLN A 306 19.06 -13.82 -3.20
N ALA A 307 19.08 -12.66 -2.53
CA ALA A 307 18.42 -12.53 -1.25
C ALA A 307 16.94 -12.92 -1.42
N LYS A 308 16.47 -13.86 -0.59
CA LYS A 308 15.07 -14.34 -0.61
C LYS A 308 14.03 -13.23 -0.40
N LYS A 309 14.49 -12.01 -0.08
CA LYS A 309 13.71 -10.78 0.12
C LYS A 309 14.34 -9.56 -0.59
N ALA A 310 14.69 -9.69 -1.87
CA ALA A 310 15.09 -8.52 -2.65
C ALA A 310 13.88 -7.58 -2.86
N GLY A 311 14.04 -6.30 -2.52
CA GLY A 311 13.01 -5.27 -2.73
C GLY A 311 12.96 -4.75 -4.16
N SER A 312 14.04 -4.91 -4.92
CA SER A 312 14.10 -4.62 -6.36
C SER A 312 15.18 -5.45 -7.04
N ARG A 313 14.90 -5.92 -8.25
CA ARG A 313 15.86 -6.66 -9.10
C ARG A 313 15.90 -6.05 -10.49
N HIS A 314 17.11 -5.87 -11.01
CA HIS A 314 17.33 -5.39 -12.35
C HIS A 314 16.86 -6.44 -13.36
N ALA A 315 16.09 -6.03 -14.38
CA ALA A 315 15.38 -6.98 -15.24
C ALA A 315 16.32 -7.99 -15.96
N PRO A 316 17.48 -7.59 -16.51
CA PRO A 316 18.47 -8.54 -17.04
C PRO A 316 18.95 -9.57 -16.00
N ALA A 317 19.22 -9.14 -14.76
CA ALA A 317 19.66 -10.03 -13.69
C ALA A 317 18.54 -10.99 -13.26
N ALA A 318 17.30 -10.50 -13.12
CA ALA A 318 16.13 -11.31 -12.78
C ALA A 318 15.83 -12.40 -13.83
N LYS A 319 16.10 -12.12 -15.10
CA LYS A 319 15.95 -13.06 -16.22
C LYS A 319 17.14 -14.00 -16.39
N GLY A 320 18.21 -13.84 -15.60
CA GLY A 320 19.43 -14.63 -15.77
C GLY A 320 20.23 -14.27 -17.03
N ALA A 321 19.98 -13.11 -17.62
CA ALA A 321 20.65 -12.64 -18.83
C ALA A 321 22.02 -12.01 -18.50
N CYS A 322 22.85 -12.69 -17.71
CA CYS A 322 24.15 -12.19 -17.24
C CYS A 322 25.05 -11.79 -18.42
N LEU A 323 25.02 -12.58 -19.49
CA LEU A 323 25.79 -12.34 -20.71
C LEU A 323 25.28 -11.16 -21.56
N SER A 324 24.22 -10.46 -21.16
CA SER A 324 23.84 -9.19 -21.80
C SER A 324 24.87 -8.10 -21.48
N CYS A 325 25.36 -8.08 -20.24
CA CYS A 325 26.32 -7.10 -19.73
C CYS A 325 27.73 -7.67 -19.56
N HIS A 326 27.86 -8.97 -19.24
CA HIS A 326 29.13 -9.67 -19.06
C HIS A 326 29.54 -10.47 -20.30
N SER A 327 30.83 -10.76 -20.47
CA SER A 327 31.36 -11.55 -21.59
C SER A 327 31.65 -13.02 -21.26
N GLY A 328 31.54 -13.44 -19.99
CA GLY A 328 31.68 -14.82 -19.53
C GLY A 328 33.12 -15.36 -19.46
N HIS A 329 34.01 -14.96 -20.37
CA HIS A 329 35.41 -15.44 -20.41
C HIS A 329 36.44 -14.35 -20.10
N ALA A 330 36.27 -13.14 -20.65
CA ALA A 330 37.23 -12.05 -20.46
C ALA A 330 36.64 -10.69 -20.83
N GLY A 331 36.95 -9.64 -20.07
CA GLY A 331 36.36 -8.32 -20.25
C GLY A 331 36.96 -7.25 -19.34
N ALA A 332 36.35 -6.07 -19.34
CA ALA A 332 36.80 -4.95 -18.51
C ALA A 332 36.32 -5.11 -17.06
N GLY A 333 37.19 -4.84 -16.08
CA GLY A 333 36.86 -4.91 -14.65
C GLY A 333 36.26 -6.27 -14.26
N ALA A 334 35.02 -6.27 -13.75
CA ALA A 334 34.23 -7.47 -13.44
C ALA A 334 33.74 -8.25 -14.68
N ILE A 335 34.58 -8.38 -15.71
CA ILE A 335 34.31 -9.11 -16.97
C ILE A 335 33.10 -8.49 -17.71
N LEU A 336 32.97 -7.15 -17.62
CA LEU A 336 31.95 -6.40 -18.33
C LEU A 336 32.34 -6.25 -19.80
N LYS A 337 31.33 -6.20 -20.68
CA LYS A 337 31.53 -5.94 -22.10
C LYS A 337 32.00 -4.52 -22.40
N LYS A 338 31.63 -3.55 -21.55
CA LYS A 338 31.95 -2.12 -21.65
C LYS A 338 32.07 -1.52 -20.25
N ALA A 339 32.64 -0.31 -20.15
CA ALA A 339 32.63 0.48 -18.93
C ALA A 339 31.17 0.81 -18.50
N PRO A 340 30.85 0.88 -17.19
CA PRO A 340 29.48 1.10 -16.71
C PRO A 340 28.77 2.33 -17.31
N GLU A 341 29.49 3.43 -17.50
CA GLU A 341 28.99 4.72 -18.00
C GLU A 341 28.54 4.65 -19.47
N ALA A 342 29.00 3.64 -20.21
CA ALA A 342 28.54 3.33 -21.56
C ALA A 342 27.53 2.18 -21.55
N LEU A 343 27.81 1.14 -20.75
CA LEU A 343 27.02 -0.09 -20.69
C LEU A 343 25.58 0.14 -20.27
N CYS A 344 25.34 1.00 -19.27
CA CYS A 344 23.97 1.30 -18.83
C CYS A 344 23.12 1.89 -19.96
N PHE A 345 23.71 2.72 -20.82
CA PHE A 345 22.97 3.39 -21.92
C PHE A 345 22.80 2.52 -23.17
N ASP A 346 23.31 1.29 -23.18
CA ASP A 346 22.91 0.30 -24.20
C ASP A 346 21.42 -0.08 -24.07
N CYS A 347 20.80 0.17 -22.90
CA CYS A 347 19.39 -0.08 -22.64
C CYS A 347 18.65 1.13 -22.03
N HIS A 348 19.32 1.95 -21.22
CA HIS A 348 18.71 3.13 -20.62
C HIS A 348 18.81 4.36 -21.55
N ASP A 349 17.72 5.11 -21.67
CA ASP A 349 17.69 6.30 -22.52
C ASP A 349 18.54 7.43 -21.93
N ARG A 350 19.61 7.79 -22.63
CA ARG A 350 20.52 8.86 -22.22
C ARG A 350 19.82 10.21 -22.13
N ALA A 351 18.81 10.51 -22.97
CA ALA A 351 18.07 11.78 -22.90
C ALA A 351 17.29 11.94 -21.58
N ARG A 352 16.84 10.82 -21.00
CA ARG A 352 16.10 10.79 -19.74
C ARG A 352 16.97 10.96 -18.50
N TYR A 353 18.26 10.63 -18.58
CA TYR A 353 19.14 10.51 -17.40
C TYR A 353 20.49 11.25 -17.51
N GLY A 354 20.92 11.70 -18.70
CA GLY A 354 22.33 12.00 -19.00
C GLY A 354 22.66 13.47 -19.30
N PRO A 355 22.30 14.09 -20.45
CA PRO A 355 23.01 15.31 -20.87
C PRO A 355 22.18 16.60 -20.79
N ALA A 356 20.93 16.57 -20.35
CA ALA A 356 20.14 17.80 -20.25
C ALA A 356 20.84 18.78 -19.29
N ARG A 357 20.83 20.10 -19.58
CA ARG A 357 21.48 21.12 -18.73
C ARG A 357 20.97 21.08 -17.28
N ASP A 358 19.77 20.54 -17.08
CA ASP A 358 19.08 20.34 -15.81
C ASP A 358 19.20 18.91 -15.25
N ALA A 359 20.07 18.05 -15.80
CA ALA A 359 20.40 16.77 -15.20
C ALA A 359 21.10 16.98 -13.84
N HIS A 360 20.87 16.04 -12.92
CA HIS A 360 21.55 16.02 -11.62
C HIS A 360 23.02 15.58 -11.82
N PRO A 361 24.03 16.24 -11.21
CA PRO A 361 25.44 16.05 -11.60
C PRO A 361 25.94 14.59 -11.63
N PRO A 362 25.66 13.72 -10.63
CA PRO A 362 26.08 12.32 -10.68
C PRO A 362 25.48 11.54 -11.87
N ALA A 363 24.21 11.82 -12.22
CA ALA A 363 23.55 11.22 -13.37
C ALA A 363 24.14 11.75 -14.69
N ARG A 364 24.46 13.06 -14.72
CA ARG A 364 25.07 13.72 -15.89
C ARG A 364 26.43 13.15 -16.23
N GLU A 365 27.22 12.82 -15.22
CA GLU A 365 28.55 12.24 -15.35
C GLU A 365 28.52 10.71 -15.57
N GLY A 366 27.34 10.09 -15.61
CA GLY A 366 27.22 8.63 -15.78
C GLY A 366 27.59 7.81 -14.55
N LYS A 367 27.73 8.44 -13.37
CA LYS A 367 28.13 7.80 -12.11
C LYS A 367 26.97 7.08 -11.44
N CYS A 368 26.23 6.27 -12.20
CA CYS A 368 25.02 5.57 -11.78
C CYS A 368 25.23 4.69 -10.54
N LEU A 369 26.41 4.06 -10.46
CA LEU A 369 26.77 3.13 -9.38
C LEU A 369 27.02 3.80 -8.02
N THR A 370 27.06 5.14 -7.97
CA THR A 370 27.12 5.88 -6.70
C THR A 370 25.84 5.70 -5.89
N CYS A 371 24.72 5.56 -6.58
CA CYS A 371 23.40 5.45 -5.97
C CYS A 371 22.73 4.10 -6.22
N HIS A 372 23.09 3.39 -7.30
CA HIS A 372 22.38 2.19 -7.75
C HIS A 372 23.25 0.92 -7.77
N ARG A 373 22.63 -0.20 -7.37
CA ARG A 373 23.13 -1.58 -7.51
C ARG A 373 22.65 -2.19 -8.82
N PRO A 374 23.53 -2.63 -9.73
CA PRO A 374 23.14 -3.05 -11.08
C PRO A 374 22.41 -4.41 -11.15
N HIS A 375 22.41 -5.20 -10.07
CA HIS A 375 21.78 -6.53 -10.03
C HIS A 375 20.53 -6.54 -9.15
N GLU A 376 20.70 -6.37 -7.84
CA GLU A 376 19.59 -6.30 -6.91
C GLU A 376 19.91 -5.40 -5.72
N ALA A 377 18.83 -4.91 -5.10
CA ALA A 377 18.83 -4.29 -3.79
C ALA A 377 17.61 -4.76 -2.99
N ASP A 378 17.71 -4.70 -1.66
CA ASP A 378 16.60 -4.90 -0.73
C ASP A 378 15.55 -3.77 -0.78
N ARG A 379 15.74 -2.76 -1.64
CA ARG A 379 14.97 -1.52 -1.70
C ARG A 379 14.58 -1.13 -3.12
N PRO A 380 13.49 -0.35 -3.31
CA PRO A 380 13.03 0.10 -4.63
C PRO A 380 14.09 0.88 -5.40
N GLY A 381 14.01 0.84 -6.74
CA GLY A 381 14.90 1.59 -7.60
C GLY A 381 16.36 1.15 -7.52
N LEU A 382 16.63 -0.04 -7.00
CA LEU A 382 17.98 -0.60 -6.88
C LEU A 382 18.95 0.28 -6.09
N LEU A 383 18.50 1.05 -5.09
CA LEU A 383 19.41 1.95 -4.38
C LEU A 383 20.48 1.19 -3.57
N GLU A 384 21.71 1.70 -3.51
CA GLU A 384 22.83 1.12 -2.75
C GLU A 384 22.66 1.25 -1.23
N ALA A 385 21.94 2.29 -0.78
CA ALA A 385 21.54 2.51 0.61
C ALA A 385 20.11 3.08 0.66
N PRO A 386 19.46 3.19 1.85
CA PRO A 386 18.19 3.91 1.97
C PRO A 386 18.29 5.31 1.34
N GLU A 387 17.23 5.77 0.67
CA GLU A 387 17.21 7.03 -0.07
C GLU A 387 17.73 8.22 0.75
N LYS A 388 17.26 8.32 1.99
CA LYS A 388 17.76 9.29 2.99
C LYS A 388 19.29 9.30 3.09
N THR A 389 19.90 8.12 3.22
CA THR A 389 21.33 7.94 3.38
C THR A 389 22.09 8.29 2.10
N VAL A 390 21.58 7.85 0.95
CA VAL A 390 22.17 8.19 -0.37
C VAL A 390 22.19 9.70 -0.55
N CYS A 391 21.06 10.38 -0.33
CA CYS A 391 20.97 11.82 -0.49
C CYS A 391 21.82 12.58 0.54
N ARG A 392 21.83 12.15 1.82
CA ARG A 392 22.63 12.78 2.90
C ARG A 392 24.13 12.73 2.62
N SER A 393 24.61 11.70 1.91
CA SER A 393 26.04 11.59 1.59
C SER A 393 26.60 12.79 0.81
N CYS A 394 25.73 13.54 0.12
CA CYS A 394 26.09 14.77 -0.59
C CYS A 394 25.33 16.02 -0.12
N HIS A 395 24.09 15.90 0.35
CA HIS A 395 23.23 17.04 0.74
C HIS A 395 23.20 17.30 2.25
N GLY A 396 24.35 17.20 2.93
CA GLY A 396 24.46 17.29 4.40
C GLY A 396 23.70 18.47 5.02
N GLU A 397 23.91 19.68 4.51
CA GLU A 397 23.28 20.91 5.01
C GLU A 397 21.74 20.85 5.00
N THR A 398 21.13 20.26 3.97
CA THR A 398 19.67 20.07 3.93
C THR A 398 19.22 19.13 5.03
N PHE A 399 20.02 18.12 5.35
CA PHE A 399 19.71 17.14 6.39
C PHE A 399 19.96 17.65 7.81
N ASP A 400 20.66 18.76 7.99
CA ASP A 400 20.77 19.45 9.28
C ASP A 400 19.42 20.09 9.68
N GLU A 401 18.57 20.41 8.70
CA GLU A 401 17.21 20.89 8.97
C GLU A 401 16.34 19.83 9.67
N MET A 402 16.75 18.56 9.72
CA MET A 402 15.98 17.51 10.38
C MET A 402 15.92 17.63 11.90
N ASP A 403 16.79 18.44 12.50
CA ASP A 403 16.81 18.67 13.95
C ASP A 403 15.87 19.81 14.37
N ARG A 404 15.14 20.40 13.43
CA ARG A 404 14.19 21.49 13.68
C ARG A 404 12.86 20.99 14.24
N TYR A 405 12.14 21.87 14.94
CA TYR A 405 10.94 21.50 15.70
C TYR A 405 9.80 20.93 14.84
N SER A 406 9.44 21.60 13.75
CA SER A 406 8.35 21.19 12.86
C SER A 406 8.92 20.63 11.56
N LEU A 407 8.61 19.38 11.27
CA LEU A 407 9.15 18.65 10.12
C LEU A 407 8.04 18.17 9.20
N HIS A 408 8.29 18.18 7.90
CA HIS A 408 7.39 17.64 6.90
C HIS A 408 7.54 16.11 6.82
N ASN A 409 6.43 15.36 6.95
CA ASN A 409 6.46 13.90 7.06
C ASN A 409 7.25 13.18 5.94
N PRO A 410 7.04 13.48 4.64
CA PRO A 410 7.86 12.92 3.56
C PRO A 410 9.36 13.15 3.71
N PHE A 411 9.76 14.29 4.28
CA PHE A 411 11.17 14.62 4.50
C PHE A 411 11.76 13.75 5.61
N VAL A 412 11.07 13.63 6.76
CA VAL A 412 11.51 12.77 7.88
C VAL A 412 11.62 11.30 7.45
N ALA A 413 10.63 10.84 6.68
CA ALA A 413 10.58 9.49 6.13
C ALA A 413 11.65 9.23 5.04
N GLY A 414 12.39 10.26 4.61
CA GLY A 414 13.44 10.13 3.61
C GLY A 414 12.95 9.85 2.19
N GLN A 415 11.71 10.26 1.88
CA GLN A 415 11.06 10.01 0.59
C GLN A 415 11.28 11.19 -0.37
N CYS A 416 12.54 11.54 -0.61
CA CYS A 416 12.93 12.74 -1.36
C CYS A 416 12.33 12.77 -2.78
N HIS A 417 12.28 11.63 -3.48
CA HIS A 417 11.77 11.45 -4.83
C HIS A 417 10.27 11.76 -4.99
N ARG A 418 9.53 11.83 -3.89
CA ARG A 418 8.11 12.23 -3.92
C ARG A 418 7.96 13.69 -4.34
N CYS A 419 8.93 14.52 -3.98
CA CYS A 419 8.95 15.94 -4.31
C CYS A 419 10.05 16.26 -5.32
N HIS A 420 11.16 15.52 -5.31
CA HIS A 420 12.30 15.75 -6.18
C HIS A 420 12.42 14.72 -7.32
N ARG A 421 13.20 15.08 -8.35
CA ARG A 421 13.58 14.29 -9.52
C ARG A 421 15.10 14.02 -9.44
N PRO A 422 15.53 12.92 -8.81
CA PRO A 422 16.94 12.70 -8.45
C PRO A 422 17.93 12.60 -9.62
N HIS A 423 17.43 12.35 -10.84
CA HIS A 423 18.27 12.24 -12.04
C HIS A 423 18.26 13.50 -12.91
N GLY A 424 17.22 14.32 -12.85
CA GLY A 424 17.06 15.48 -13.73
C GLY A 424 15.61 15.82 -14.09
N GLY A 425 15.44 17.00 -14.69
CA GLY A 425 14.12 17.61 -14.89
C GLY A 425 13.68 18.44 -13.68
N GLY A 426 12.71 19.33 -13.88
CA GLY A 426 12.06 20.03 -12.76
C GLY A 426 12.75 21.31 -12.28
N GLY A 427 13.55 21.96 -13.13
CA GLY A 427 14.20 23.24 -12.81
C GLY A 427 15.34 23.11 -11.80
N PRO A 428 15.92 24.24 -11.33
CA PRO A 428 17.07 24.26 -10.41
C PRO A 428 16.92 23.38 -9.18
N ASP A 429 15.72 23.35 -8.59
CA ASP A 429 15.42 22.61 -7.35
C ASP A 429 15.04 21.13 -7.59
N ARG A 430 15.03 20.70 -8.86
CA ARG A 430 14.74 19.32 -9.28
C ARG A 430 13.40 18.84 -8.78
N LEU A 431 12.33 19.63 -8.89
CA LEU A 431 11.02 19.24 -8.36
C LEU A 431 10.23 18.40 -9.35
N GLN A 432 9.39 17.48 -8.83
CA GLN A 432 8.49 16.67 -9.65
C GLN A 432 7.48 17.53 -10.42
N LYS A 433 7.01 18.60 -9.78
CA LYS A 433 6.12 19.61 -10.34
C LYS A 433 6.55 20.99 -9.84
N PRO A 434 6.26 22.06 -10.61
CA PRO A 434 6.46 23.43 -10.13
C PRO A 434 5.68 23.70 -8.84
N VAL A 435 6.22 24.55 -7.98
CA VAL A 435 5.57 24.98 -6.73
C VAL A 435 4.44 25.98 -7.04
N GLU A 436 4.58 26.71 -8.15
CA GLU A 436 3.60 27.68 -8.65
C GLU A 436 2.21 27.05 -8.82
N GLY A 437 1.19 27.74 -8.33
CA GLY A 437 -0.17 27.22 -8.33
C GLY A 437 -0.40 26.05 -7.36
N GLY A 438 0.55 25.77 -6.45
CA GLY A 438 0.42 24.79 -5.38
C GLY A 438 0.37 23.35 -5.86
N ARG A 439 0.63 23.09 -7.15
CA ARG A 439 0.39 21.81 -7.82
C ARG A 439 1.13 20.66 -7.16
N LEU A 440 2.40 20.87 -6.79
CA LEU A 440 3.21 19.88 -6.08
C LEU A 440 2.60 19.52 -4.72
N CYS A 441 2.08 20.52 -4.00
CA CYS A 441 1.56 20.35 -2.64
C CYS A 441 0.20 19.64 -2.66
N PHE A 442 -0.67 20.03 -3.58
CA PHE A 442 -2.04 19.52 -3.66
C PHE A 442 -2.16 18.07 -4.12
N ASP A 443 -1.09 17.47 -4.67
CA ASP A 443 -1.05 16.03 -4.94
C ASP A 443 -1.28 15.20 -3.67
N CYS A 444 -0.76 15.67 -2.53
CA CYS A 444 -0.96 15.04 -1.23
C CYS A 444 -2.00 15.79 -0.38
N HIS A 445 -2.00 17.13 -0.42
CA HIS A 445 -2.91 17.97 0.36
C HIS A 445 -4.23 18.24 -0.38
N GLN A 446 -4.88 17.17 -0.87
CA GLN A 446 -6.06 17.27 -1.73
C GLN A 446 -7.28 17.87 -1.01
N SER A 447 -7.40 17.68 0.31
CA SER A 447 -8.48 18.30 1.10
C SER A 447 -8.34 19.82 1.11
N LEU A 448 -7.13 20.35 1.26
CA LEU A 448 -6.86 21.79 1.22
C LEU A 448 -7.20 22.40 -0.13
N ALA A 449 -6.98 21.67 -1.24
CA ALA A 449 -7.36 22.11 -2.58
C ALA A 449 -8.88 22.24 -2.77
N ARG A 450 -9.68 21.53 -1.97
CA ARG A 450 -11.16 21.60 -2.03
C ARG A 450 -11.72 22.68 -1.12
N GLU A 451 -11.00 23.03 -0.05
CA GLU A 451 -11.37 24.10 0.88
C GLU A 451 -11.10 25.51 0.34
N SER A 452 -10.29 25.64 -0.71
CA SER A 452 -9.76 26.92 -1.23
C SER A 452 -10.71 27.70 -2.15
N GLY A 453 -11.93 27.19 -2.41
CA GLY A 453 -12.72 27.58 -3.59
C GLY A 453 -13.89 28.55 -3.39
N GLY A 454 -14.01 29.23 -2.24
CA GLY A 454 -15.05 30.25 -2.05
C GLY A 454 -14.64 31.64 -2.53
N GLU A 455 -15.62 32.55 -2.71
CA GLU A 455 -15.42 33.98 -3.01
C GLU A 455 -14.54 34.70 -1.96
N ASN A 456 -14.36 34.11 -0.78
CA ASN A 456 -13.60 34.63 0.36
C ASN A 456 -12.28 33.86 0.61
N GLY A 457 -11.51 33.56 -0.44
CA GLY A 457 -10.20 32.91 -0.34
C GLY A 457 -9.05 33.88 -0.06
N HIS A 458 -8.06 33.50 0.76
CA HIS A 458 -6.90 34.35 1.00
C HIS A 458 -5.98 34.39 -0.25
N PRO A 459 -5.70 35.55 -0.86
CA PRO A 459 -5.11 35.61 -2.21
C PRO A 459 -3.79 34.87 -2.43
N PRO A 460 -2.82 34.83 -1.49
CA PRO A 460 -1.62 34.00 -1.64
C PRO A 460 -1.93 32.51 -1.77
N PHE A 461 -2.91 32.01 -1.01
CA PHE A 461 -3.31 30.61 -1.03
C PHE A 461 -4.12 30.26 -2.28
N VAL A 462 -5.05 31.13 -2.70
CA VAL A 462 -5.82 30.96 -3.95
C VAL A 462 -4.89 30.86 -5.17
N ARG A 463 -3.78 31.61 -5.15
CA ARG A 463 -2.72 31.53 -6.18
C ARG A 463 -1.77 30.34 -6.01
N GLY A 464 -1.98 29.49 -5.01
CA GLY A 464 -1.18 28.32 -4.71
C GLY A 464 0.26 28.64 -4.30
N ARG A 465 0.53 29.82 -3.73
CA ARG A 465 1.86 30.20 -3.23
C ARG A 465 2.07 29.69 -1.81
N CYS A 466 2.04 28.36 -1.64
CA CYS A 466 2.19 27.72 -0.33
C CYS A 466 3.54 28.06 0.31
N ASP A 467 4.58 28.16 -0.52
CA ASP A 467 5.93 28.53 -0.13
C ASP A 467 6.04 29.97 0.36
N ALA A 468 5.09 30.86 0.11
CA ALA A 468 5.13 32.21 0.67
C ALA A 468 5.05 32.18 2.21
N CYS A 469 4.35 31.19 2.76
CA CYS A 469 4.09 31.05 4.18
C CYS A 469 4.76 29.81 4.79
N HIS A 470 4.93 28.74 4.03
CA HIS A 470 5.44 27.47 4.52
C HIS A 470 6.86 27.14 4.02
N ARG A 471 7.61 26.38 4.82
CA ARG A 471 8.82 25.67 4.41
C ARG A 471 8.46 24.22 4.04
N SER A 472 9.08 23.68 2.99
CA SER A 472 8.73 22.36 2.45
C SER A 472 9.41 21.19 3.17
N HIS A 473 10.48 21.45 3.94
CA HIS A 473 11.23 20.45 4.68
C HIS A 473 11.02 20.61 6.18
N ALA A 474 11.55 21.67 6.77
CA ALA A 474 11.45 21.90 8.21
C ALA A 474 11.52 23.38 8.59
N THR A 475 11.04 23.69 9.80
CA THR A 475 11.17 25.00 10.45
C THR A 475 10.98 24.89 11.95
N ASP A 476 11.37 25.93 12.68
CA ASP A 476 11.18 25.99 14.14
C ASP A 476 9.80 26.52 14.54
N GLN A 477 8.96 26.83 13.55
CA GLN A 477 7.60 27.29 13.75
C GLN A 477 6.62 26.15 13.50
N GLY A 478 5.55 26.07 14.30
CA GLY A 478 4.49 25.09 14.09
C GLY A 478 3.88 25.17 12.69
N PHE A 479 3.34 24.04 12.21
CA PHE A 479 2.70 23.93 10.90
C PHE A 479 3.59 24.32 9.71
N LEU A 480 4.90 24.13 9.86
CA LEU A 480 5.88 24.46 8.84
C LEU A 480 5.91 25.94 8.42
N LEU A 481 5.51 26.87 9.29
CA LEU A 481 5.52 28.30 8.95
C LEU A 481 6.95 28.87 8.81
N LYS A 482 7.12 29.83 7.91
CA LYS A 482 8.40 30.52 7.69
C LYS A 482 8.79 31.45 8.84
N ALA A 483 7.80 31.94 9.60
CA ALA A 483 7.96 32.82 10.75
C ALA A 483 6.75 32.66 11.69
N ALA A 484 6.84 33.23 12.90
CA ALA A 484 5.71 33.30 13.82
C ALA A 484 4.50 34.00 13.15
N PRO A 485 3.25 33.63 13.47
CA PRO A 485 2.06 34.15 12.79
C PRO A 485 1.99 35.67 12.67
N GLU A 486 2.34 36.39 13.74
CA GLU A 486 2.38 37.86 13.75
C GLU A 486 3.34 38.42 12.69
N ALA A 487 4.62 38.01 12.76
CA ALA A 487 5.65 38.46 11.84
C ALA A 487 5.35 38.05 10.40
N LEU A 488 4.78 36.86 10.21
CA LEU A 488 4.42 36.34 8.90
C LEU A 488 3.29 37.14 8.26
N CYS A 489 2.20 37.39 9.02
CA CYS A 489 1.06 38.15 8.54
C CYS A 489 1.44 39.62 8.28
N PHE A 490 2.12 40.27 9.23
CA PHE A 490 2.49 41.67 9.10
C PHE A 490 3.63 41.92 8.10
N GLY A 491 4.37 40.89 7.70
CA GLY A 491 5.29 40.97 6.56
C GLY A 491 4.58 41.38 5.26
N CYS A 492 3.29 41.03 5.11
CA CYS A 492 2.46 41.45 3.98
C CYS A 492 1.41 42.51 4.37
N HIS A 493 0.85 42.44 5.58
CA HIS A 493 -0.19 43.33 6.08
C HIS A 493 0.38 44.47 6.94
N ALA A 494 1.37 45.19 6.39
CA ALA A 494 2.12 46.22 7.12
C ALA A 494 1.24 47.42 7.55
N GLU A 495 0.23 47.79 6.75
CA GLU A 495 -0.71 48.85 7.12
C GLU A 495 -1.59 48.47 8.32
N THR A 496 -2.07 47.23 8.34
CA THR A 496 -2.84 46.70 9.47
C THR A 496 -1.99 46.69 10.75
N ALA A 497 -0.72 46.28 10.65
CA ALA A 497 0.22 46.34 11.75
C ALA A 497 0.39 47.77 12.30
N ARG A 498 0.52 48.77 11.40
CA ARG A 498 0.58 50.18 11.77
C ARG A 498 -0.70 50.67 12.44
N ALA A 499 -1.87 50.26 11.95
CA ALA A 499 -3.16 50.62 12.52
C ALA A 499 -3.30 50.08 13.95
N PHE A 500 -2.96 48.81 14.20
CA PHE A 500 -3.04 48.21 15.53
C PHE A 500 -2.10 48.87 16.54
N ARG A 501 -0.89 49.28 16.13
CA ARG A 501 0.04 50.03 17.00
C ARG A 501 -0.49 51.38 17.46
N LYS A 502 -1.40 52.00 16.70
CA LYS A 502 -2.02 53.28 17.04
C LYS A 502 -3.27 53.14 17.91
N ARG A 503 -3.79 51.92 18.10
CA ARG A 503 -4.98 51.67 18.91
C ARG A 503 -4.60 51.60 20.39
N GLY A 504 -5.45 52.14 21.27
CA GLY A 504 -5.19 52.20 22.70
C GLY A 504 -5.25 50.84 23.39
N ARG A 505 -6.25 50.01 23.10
CA ARG A 505 -6.41 48.68 23.69
C ARG A 505 -6.75 47.66 22.61
N LEU A 506 -5.89 46.65 22.46
CA LEU A 506 -6.11 45.54 21.54
C LEU A 506 -6.84 44.40 22.25
N HIS A 507 -7.68 43.68 21.50
CA HIS A 507 -8.29 42.45 21.97
C HIS A 507 -7.21 41.36 22.10
N ASP A 508 -7.29 40.50 23.13
CA ASP A 508 -6.21 39.58 23.54
C ASP A 508 -5.66 38.70 22.39
N PRO A 509 -6.48 38.08 21.51
CA PRO A 509 -5.97 37.33 20.37
C PRO A 509 -5.09 38.16 19.43
N VAL A 510 -5.41 39.44 19.22
CA VAL A 510 -4.62 40.35 18.39
C VAL A 510 -3.35 40.79 19.11
N ALA A 511 -3.44 41.11 20.40
CA ALA A 511 -2.29 41.51 21.21
C ALA A 511 -1.21 40.42 21.29
N ARG A 512 -1.61 39.14 21.21
CA ARG A 512 -0.69 37.98 21.18
C ARG A 512 -0.31 37.53 19.77
N GLY A 513 -0.73 38.24 18.73
CA GLY A 513 -0.46 37.87 17.34
C GLY A 513 -1.13 36.56 16.88
N ASN A 514 -2.17 36.10 17.59
CA ASN A 514 -2.89 34.86 17.30
C ASN A 514 -4.10 35.12 16.38
N CYS A 515 -3.83 35.64 15.18
CA CYS A 515 -4.86 35.93 14.17
C CYS A 515 -5.67 34.68 13.80
N GLY A 516 -5.04 33.50 13.88
CA GLY A 516 -5.63 32.20 13.57
C GLY A 516 -6.77 31.75 14.49
N ALA A 517 -6.92 32.39 15.66
CA ALA A 517 -8.02 32.10 16.58
C ALA A 517 -9.39 32.46 15.98
N CYS A 518 -9.41 33.49 15.12
CA CYS A 518 -10.63 34.01 14.50
C CYS A 518 -10.60 33.94 12.97
N HIS A 519 -9.43 34.04 12.35
CA HIS A 519 -9.27 34.03 10.89
C HIS A 519 -8.63 32.72 10.39
N ARG A 520 -9.14 32.19 9.27
CA ARG A 520 -8.60 31.03 8.55
C ARG A 520 -7.72 31.52 7.40
N SER A 521 -6.41 31.50 7.61
CA SER A 521 -5.38 32.07 6.69
C SER A 521 -5.33 31.48 5.28
N HIS A 522 -5.95 30.32 5.04
CA HIS A 522 -6.10 29.76 3.70
C HIS A 522 -7.34 30.31 2.97
N GLY A 523 -8.38 30.69 3.69
CA GLY A 523 -9.69 30.97 3.10
C GLY A 523 -10.80 30.32 3.91
N SER A 524 -11.98 30.92 3.89
CA SER A 524 -13.19 30.33 4.48
C SER A 524 -14.39 30.61 3.57
N GLY A 525 -15.49 29.88 3.74
CA GLY A 525 -16.76 30.24 3.08
C GLY A 525 -17.39 31.54 3.60
N ARG A 526 -16.76 32.19 4.59
CA ARG A 526 -17.31 33.32 5.34
C ARG A 526 -16.57 34.62 5.01
N PRO A 527 -17.26 35.77 5.01
CA PRO A 527 -16.62 37.08 4.88
C PRO A 527 -15.51 37.27 5.92
N GLY A 528 -14.45 38.01 5.56
CA GLY A 528 -13.35 38.29 6.48
C GLY A 528 -12.53 37.07 6.91
N LEU A 529 -12.65 35.93 6.19
CA LEU A 529 -11.93 34.69 6.47
C LEU A 529 -12.28 34.08 7.84
N LEU A 530 -13.46 34.32 8.39
CA LEU A 530 -13.78 33.90 9.74
C LEU A 530 -13.85 32.37 9.88
N VAL A 531 -13.36 31.84 11.01
CA VAL A 531 -13.43 30.40 11.30
C VAL A 531 -14.85 29.93 11.60
N LYS A 532 -15.74 30.84 12.02
CA LYS A 532 -17.16 30.63 12.32
C LYS A 532 -17.91 31.95 12.14
N ASP A 533 -19.22 31.90 11.90
CA ASP A 533 -20.08 33.09 11.82
C ASP A 533 -20.36 33.68 13.20
N GLN A 534 -20.74 34.94 13.23
CA GLN A 534 -21.30 35.58 14.42
C GLN A 534 -22.74 35.10 14.66
N PRO A 535 -23.21 35.11 15.92
CA PRO A 535 -22.47 35.44 17.16
C PRO A 535 -21.59 34.26 17.64
N GLY A 536 -21.79 33.08 17.06
CA GLY A 536 -21.19 31.83 17.51
C GLY A 536 -19.65 31.78 17.50
N LEU A 537 -18.97 32.65 16.76
CA LEU A 537 -17.51 32.85 16.82
C LEU A 537 -17.07 33.46 18.15
N CYS A 538 -17.70 34.58 18.53
CA CYS A 538 -17.39 35.37 19.72
C CYS A 538 -17.71 34.56 20.99
N LEU A 539 -18.86 33.88 20.99
CA LEU A 539 -19.33 33.09 22.13
C LEU A 539 -18.47 31.88 22.47
N LYS A 540 -17.56 31.45 21.58
CA LYS A 540 -16.58 30.39 21.92
C LYS A 540 -15.69 30.77 23.09
N CYS A 541 -15.42 32.06 23.24
CA CYS A 541 -14.61 32.61 24.33
C CYS A 541 -15.47 33.43 25.31
N HIS A 542 -16.56 34.05 24.84
CA HIS A 542 -17.48 34.85 25.64
C HIS A 542 -18.67 34.02 26.17
N GLY A 543 -18.40 32.85 26.76
CA GLY A 543 -19.43 31.88 27.17
C GLY A 543 -20.41 32.38 28.23
N ARG A 544 -20.06 33.43 28.99
CA ARG A 544 -20.98 34.07 29.94
C ARG A 544 -22.17 34.74 29.25
N VAL A 545 -21.96 35.29 28.05
CA VAL A 545 -23.04 35.87 27.25
C VAL A 545 -23.97 34.77 26.74
N ALA A 546 -23.39 33.66 26.27
CA ALA A 546 -24.16 32.50 25.79
C ALA A 546 -25.04 31.87 26.88
N ALA A 547 -24.66 31.99 28.15
CA ALA A 547 -25.43 31.45 29.27
C ALA A 547 -26.79 32.17 29.45
N PHE A 548 -26.86 33.48 29.21
CA PHE A 548 -28.12 34.23 29.30
C PHE A 548 -29.12 33.83 28.22
N TRP A 549 -28.63 33.39 27.06
CA TRP A 549 -29.47 33.02 25.93
C TRP A 549 -30.02 31.58 26.00
N ALA A 550 -29.53 30.77 26.95
CA ALA A 550 -29.98 29.40 27.11
C ALA A 550 -31.39 29.31 27.72
N ASP A 551 -31.64 30.12 28.75
CA ASP A 551 -32.88 30.09 29.55
C ASP A 551 -33.55 31.48 29.66
N GLY A 552 -33.06 32.48 28.93
CA GLY A 552 -33.53 33.87 28.95
C GLY A 552 -33.64 34.49 27.56
N SER A 553 -33.70 35.82 27.49
CA SER A 553 -33.87 36.59 26.26
C SER A 553 -32.56 37.22 25.81
N ALA A 554 -32.20 37.00 24.55
CA ALA A 554 -31.09 37.71 23.89
C ALA A 554 -31.53 39.11 23.48
N HIS A 555 -30.62 40.08 23.60
CA HIS A 555 -30.84 41.40 23.00
C HIS A 555 -30.63 41.27 21.48
N SER A 556 -31.66 41.57 20.68
CA SER A 556 -31.64 41.28 19.23
C SER A 556 -30.39 41.79 18.48
N PRO A 557 -29.90 43.03 18.69
CA PRO A 557 -28.65 43.48 18.06
C PRO A 557 -27.42 42.65 18.43
N ALA A 558 -27.36 42.12 19.66
CA ALA A 558 -26.26 41.28 20.12
C ALA A 558 -26.34 39.84 19.60
N GLU A 559 -27.55 39.34 19.34
CA GLU A 559 -27.78 38.05 18.69
C GLU A 559 -27.41 38.09 17.20
N GLU A 560 -27.65 39.22 16.53
CA GLU A 560 -27.43 39.36 15.09
C GLU A 560 -25.98 39.70 14.73
N ASP A 561 -25.40 40.75 15.31
CA ASP A 561 -24.04 41.19 14.97
C ASP A 561 -23.35 41.90 16.14
N CYS A 562 -22.40 41.20 16.77
CA CYS A 562 -21.62 41.76 17.86
C CYS A 562 -20.77 42.96 17.43
N THR A 563 -20.43 43.08 16.14
CA THR A 563 -19.57 44.15 15.62
C THR A 563 -20.25 45.49 15.42
N THR A 564 -21.58 45.53 15.54
CA THR A 564 -22.34 46.79 15.69
C THR A 564 -21.82 47.60 16.87
N CYS A 565 -21.55 46.91 17.98
CA CYS A 565 -21.18 47.53 19.25
C CYS A 565 -19.69 47.37 19.59
N HIS A 566 -19.05 46.29 19.14
CA HIS A 566 -17.67 45.95 19.51
C HIS A 566 -16.72 45.93 18.31
N ASP A 567 -15.53 46.52 18.45
CA ASP A 567 -14.41 46.26 17.54
C ASP A 567 -13.69 44.96 17.99
N PRO A 568 -13.76 43.87 17.22
CA PRO A 568 -13.23 42.56 17.63
C PRO A 568 -11.70 42.51 17.62
N HIS A 569 -11.03 43.51 17.04
CA HIS A 569 -9.57 43.65 17.06
C HIS A 569 -9.11 44.59 18.19
N GLY A 570 -9.99 45.49 18.64
CA GLY A 570 -9.82 46.34 19.82
C GLY A 570 -10.06 47.81 19.52
N SER A 571 -10.54 48.57 20.52
CA SER A 571 -10.88 49.99 20.38
C SER A 571 -10.23 50.86 21.47
N GLY A 572 -10.49 52.17 21.44
CA GLY A 572 -10.04 53.10 22.50
C GLY A 572 -10.89 53.04 23.78
N GLY A 573 -12.10 52.47 23.72
CA GLY A 573 -13.06 52.45 24.83
C GLY A 573 -13.00 51.16 25.69
N PRO A 574 -13.60 51.17 26.89
CA PRO A 574 -13.78 49.96 27.71
C PRO A 574 -14.58 48.90 26.94
N GLY A 575 -14.23 47.61 27.10
CA GLY A 575 -14.97 46.53 26.44
C GLY A 575 -14.88 46.51 24.90
N SER A 576 -13.88 47.20 24.32
CA SER A 576 -13.72 47.34 22.87
C SER A 576 -14.92 47.97 22.16
N LEU A 577 -15.66 48.87 22.81
CA LEU A 577 -16.81 49.53 22.20
C LEU A 577 -16.41 50.41 21.01
N THR A 578 -17.22 50.41 19.95
CA THR A 578 -17.02 51.23 18.73
C THR A 578 -17.25 52.71 19.00
N GLU A 579 -18.17 53.05 19.90
CA GLU A 579 -18.53 54.40 20.31
C GLU A 579 -18.72 54.49 21.85
N PRO A 580 -18.76 55.69 22.45
CA PRO A 580 -19.14 55.84 23.86
C PRO A 580 -20.54 55.28 24.13
N LEU A 581 -20.66 54.52 25.23
CA LEU A 581 -21.86 53.74 25.61
C LEU A 581 -23.21 54.44 25.35
N GLY A 582 -23.38 55.66 25.87
CA GLY A 582 -24.65 56.38 25.76
C GLY A 582 -25.03 56.76 24.34
N ARG A 583 -24.04 57.05 23.50
CA ARG A 583 -24.25 57.33 22.08
C ARG A 583 -24.64 56.06 21.33
N LEU A 584 -23.95 54.96 21.61
CA LEU A 584 -24.21 53.67 20.99
C LEU A 584 -25.64 53.17 21.22
N CYS A 585 -26.15 53.28 22.46
CA CYS A 585 -27.55 52.92 22.75
C CYS A 585 -28.55 53.86 22.05
N ALA A 586 -28.23 55.16 21.96
CA ALA A 586 -29.09 56.16 21.35
C ALA A 586 -29.19 56.06 19.82
N GLU A 587 -28.33 55.26 19.17
CA GLU A 587 -28.43 54.98 17.73
C GLU A 587 -29.65 54.10 17.38
N CYS A 588 -30.16 53.32 18.34
CA CYS A 588 -31.33 52.47 18.16
C CYS A 588 -32.48 52.82 19.12
N HIS A 589 -32.20 53.39 20.28
CA HIS A 589 -33.21 53.75 21.28
C HIS A 589 -33.43 55.26 21.33
N ASP A 590 -34.66 55.69 21.04
CA ASP A 590 -35.08 57.07 21.26
C ASP A 590 -35.42 57.32 22.74
N LEU A 591 -34.51 58.01 23.42
CA LEU A 591 -34.56 58.31 24.85
C LEU A 591 -35.59 59.40 25.21
N GLU A 592 -36.14 60.10 24.22
CA GLU A 592 -37.08 61.22 24.43
C GLU A 592 -38.55 60.80 24.26
N THR A 593 -38.83 59.53 23.92
CA THR A 593 -40.20 59.08 23.72
C THR A 593 -40.99 58.99 25.04
N PRO A 594 -42.30 59.31 25.04
CA PRO A 594 -43.18 59.06 26.19
C PRO A 594 -43.21 57.58 26.60
N GLY A 595 -43.02 56.66 25.64
CA GLY A 595 -42.90 55.23 25.89
C GLY A 595 -41.67 54.86 26.71
N PHE A 596 -40.51 55.46 26.41
CA PHE A 596 -39.27 55.28 27.17
C PHE A 596 -39.43 55.76 28.62
N ALA A 597 -39.99 56.97 28.81
CA ALA A 597 -40.25 57.49 30.14
C ALA A 597 -41.22 56.60 30.94
N LYS A 598 -42.26 56.06 30.29
CA LYS A 598 -43.20 55.13 30.93
C LYS A 598 -42.52 53.81 31.32
N ALA A 599 -41.68 53.25 30.46
CA ALA A 599 -40.94 52.01 30.74
C ALA A 599 -39.95 52.15 31.91
N HIS A 600 -39.45 53.37 32.16
CA HIS A 600 -38.52 53.69 33.25
C HIS A 600 -39.21 54.39 34.43
N SER A 601 -40.53 54.24 34.60
CA SER A 601 -41.30 54.82 35.72
C SER A 601 -41.08 56.33 35.90
N GLY A 602 -41.03 57.07 34.78
CA GLY A 602 -40.81 58.51 34.75
C GLY A 602 -39.37 58.97 35.04
N ILE A 603 -38.44 58.03 35.20
CA ILE A 603 -37.01 58.32 35.42
C ILE A 603 -36.30 58.44 34.08
N ARG A 604 -35.53 59.52 33.90
CA ARG A 604 -34.58 59.67 32.80
C ARG A 604 -33.16 59.32 33.30
N PRO A 605 -32.68 58.08 33.12
CA PRO A 605 -31.31 57.70 33.47
C PRO A 605 -30.30 58.49 32.62
N GLY A 606 -29.10 58.72 33.16
CA GLY A 606 -28.02 59.33 32.39
C GLY A 606 -27.55 58.38 31.27
N ALA A 607 -27.11 58.91 30.14
CA ALA A 607 -26.71 58.10 28.99
C ALA A 607 -25.56 57.10 29.30
N ALA A 608 -24.77 57.34 30.35
CA ALA A 608 -23.70 56.43 30.79
C ALA A 608 -24.14 55.39 31.85
N SER A 609 -25.37 55.45 32.38
CA SER A 609 -25.82 54.60 33.48
C SER A 609 -26.65 53.39 33.05
N CYS A 610 -26.90 53.20 31.75
CA CYS A 610 -27.76 52.11 31.24
C CYS A 610 -27.30 50.72 31.72
N LEU A 611 -25.97 50.49 31.73
CA LEU A 611 -25.35 49.23 32.16
C LEU A 611 -25.33 49.00 33.68
N GLN A 612 -25.91 49.90 34.48
CA GLN A 612 -26.06 49.65 35.91
C GLN A 612 -27.24 48.73 36.21
N CYS A 613 -28.23 48.70 35.31
CA CYS A 613 -29.45 47.91 35.47
C CYS A 613 -29.62 46.91 34.32
N HIS A 614 -29.18 47.25 33.11
CA HIS A 614 -29.35 46.41 31.92
C HIS A 614 -28.07 45.66 31.56
N ASP A 615 -28.24 44.41 31.16
CA ASP A 615 -27.23 43.69 30.39
C ASP A 615 -27.49 43.92 28.90
N PRO A 616 -26.52 44.46 28.14
CA PRO A 616 -26.72 44.85 26.75
C PRO A 616 -26.69 43.65 25.80
N HIS A 617 -26.37 42.45 26.29
CA HIS A 617 -26.29 41.21 25.51
C HIS A 617 -27.51 40.31 25.75
N GLY A 618 -28.13 40.34 26.92
CA GLY A 618 -29.31 39.54 27.22
C GLY A 618 -29.61 39.43 28.72
N GLY A 619 -30.84 39.10 29.08
CA GLY A 619 -31.27 38.94 30.48
C GLY A 619 -32.26 37.79 30.67
N PRO A 620 -32.76 37.56 31.90
CA PRO A 620 -33.74 36.50 32.18
C PRO A 620 -35.07 36.66 31.45
N ASP A 621 -35.39 37.88 31.01
CA ASP A 621 -36.60 38.22 30.26
C ASP A 621 -36.35 39.41 29.32
N ASP A 622 -37.36 39.76 28.53
CA ASP A 622 -37.31 40.80 27.49
C ASP A 622 -37.04 42.22 28.02
N ARG A 623 -37.01 42.42 29.35
CA ARG A 623 -36.60 43.70 29.96
C ARG A 623 -35.08 43.84 30.05
N LEU A 624 -34.34 42.77 29.78
CA LEU A 624 -32.87 42.73 29.71
C LEU A 624 -32.19 43.25 30.99
N LEU A 625 -32.82 43.02 32.14
CA LEU A 625 -32.29 43.40 33.44
C LEU A 625 -31.32 42.34 33.95
N TYR A 626 -30.36 42.74 34.78
CA TYR A 626 -29.53 41.77 35.49
C TYR A 626 -30.38 40.85 36.39
N PRO A 627 -30.00 39.57 36.57
CA PRO A 627 -30.80 38.56 37.26
C PRO A 627 -30.99 38.77 38.76
N VAL A 628 -30.24 39.68 39.37
CA VAL A 628 -30.30 39.98 40.81
C VAL A 628 -30.76 41.42 40.98
N GLY A 629 -32.04 41.60 41.33
CA GLY A 629 -32.63 42.88 41.71
C GLY A 629 -32.62 43.09 43.22
N HIS A 630 -32.71 44.35 43.66
CA HIS A 630 -32.99 44.65 45.06
C HIS A 630 -34.50 44.82 45.26
N ALA A 631 -35.04 44.29 46.36
CA ALA A 631 -36.49 44.20 46.61
C ALA A 631 -37.31 45.51 46.38
N PRO A 632 -36.79 46.73 46.72
CA PRO A 632 -37.49 47.98 46.37
C PRO A 632 -37.70 48.21 44.87
N PHE A 633 -36.76 47.77 44.03
CA PHE A 633 -36.85 47.88 42.58
C PHE A 633 -37.82 46.85 42.01
N GLU A 634 -37.78 45.61 42.50
CA GLU A 634 -38.70 44.54 42.08
C GLU A 634 -40.16 44.84 42.43
N SER A 635 -40.38 45.54 43.55
CA SER A 635 -41.71 46.00 43.98
C SER A 635 -42.16 47.31 43.31
N GLY A 636 -41.35 47.89 42.41
CA GLY A 636 -41.64 49.17 41.76
C GLY A 636 -41.68 50.36 42.73
N ASN A 637 -41.11 50.21 43.93
CA ASN A 637 -41.08 51.24 44.96
C ASN A 637 -39.72 51.93 45.00
N CYS A 638 -39.55 52.94 44.15
CA CYS A 638 -38.32 53.73 44.04
C CYS A 638 -38.18 54.82 45.12
N ARG A 639 -39.24 55.08 45.91
CA ARG A 639 -39.29 56.17 46.91
C ARG A 639 -38.24 56.08 48.01
N PRO A 640 -37.86 54.90 48.54
CA PRO A 640 -36.84 54.80 49.59
C PRO A 640 -35.47 55.34 49.18
N CYS A 641 -35.15 55.32 47.88
CA CYS A 641 -33.86 55.77 47.35
C CYS A 641 -33.95 57.09 46.54
N HIS A 642 -35.15 57.47 46.08
CA HIS A 642 -35.41 58.71 45.33
C HIS A 642 -36.50 59.58 46.00
N PRO A 643 -36.22 60.18 47.17
CA PRO A 643 -37.18 61.05 47.84
C PRO A 643 -37.51 62.27 46.98
N GLY A 644 -38.81 62.49 46.70
CA GLY A 644 -39.30 63.66 45.96
C GLY A 644 -39.82 63.41 44.54
N ARG A 645 -39.83 62.16 44.04
CA ARG A 645 -40.47 61.79 42.76
C ARG A 645 -41.75 60.98 43.00
N SER A 646 -42.85 61.32 42.33
CA SER A 646 -44.09 60.54 42.36
C SER A 646 -43.92 59.25 41.57
N LYS A 647 -44.51 58.15 42.08
CA LYS A 647 -44.50 56.75 41.59
C LYS A 647 -43.83 56.49 40.26
#